data_AF-A0A6G6ZVY6-F1
#
_entry.id   AF-A0A6G6ZVY6-F1
#
_cell.length_a   1.000
_cell.length_b   1.000
_cell.length_c   1.000
_cell.angle_alpha   90.00
_cell.angle_beta   90.00
_cell.angle_gamma   90.00
#
_symmetry.space_group_name_H-M   'P 1'
#
loop_
_entity.id
_entity.type
_entity.pdbx_description
1 polymer ?
#
loop_
_entity_poly.entity_id
_entity_poly.type
_entity_poly.pdbx_seq_one_letter_code
_entity_poly.pdbx_strand_id
1 'polypeptide(L)'
;MWVEDKTMKTDTAPLSERITLVVMTHKRKAFLQRTLQYYSTYPCSILVLDSSPQADESIAQRYPQVDYRHLPQFTYEGLQDKLTYGVNLVTTPYMVFAADDDFLIHDALTASVEFLEAHPDYGVCHGYGMMYLARASETAYYRRDRRGIEDYASEDPEQRVKDFLGHFLPPFYAVTRTDLLQQWYNQLPAGTNFEWQEIGHSFYLLACAKARVLPIPFAVREANYGASEHNTNVLTVLMYNDAQSVAQRESFAEFLASLPSGFSGRDPQQVKQIALDSFAAMAECLTSGRSLKGTMIFRSAWVEVGDEPVRSFGPEQFVEMPFYNKPMFDLLTQFEFLMHAMPAGRVQLKELEGVLLRQEELMRVQPNDTPRSLRSRLWEALGLNLFNRQVVKRLVEAMQDSDEPQELRKLQAWAERLESVPGPQGRELLDATGSGRLLNWLEARAPQPAQLSAIAAHQARQGGVPQVQILLLDLDASMVKLQATLDSLVASHYKAFKLVVFTTGDLPATTTARDTLHFVKVTHSNYVERINQAVAQSAAQWVLMAAAGDQFTASGLLRASLELAGVEGIRAVAMDEVQRRSDATLSMVWRPGINLDQLQGAPSLMARHWLLQRQALLAIGGFSTELKQALELDVLLRLIQDGGLGGLAHLAEPLLICQAPGDEAHAEERQVLTRNLAARGYRAQIGSAQPGTYQIDYQHAERPLVSIILASQDNFAQLQRCLVSVLQRTRYQRYEVLIAENHSQNAELDSWLASLESRGERIRVLRSERRLSHSALYNAACREAKGEYLVLLSSDAEVVNANWMESLLNQAQRPEVGVVGARLVDEQGLTTQAGLILGLNGHLGAAFAGEAKDAPGYMNSLWVEKNYSAVSGACLMLAKDLYEAVGGLDEEHFDQAFADVDLCLKTADAGYLTVLTPQAQILHPGTLADNPQAAAALKDKWAARFAQDVNYNENLELAGKGFVLEVESRVDWLQLLGMV
;
A
#
# COMPACT_ATOMS: atom_id res chain seq x y z
N MET A 1 -14.59 -30.04 -46.75
CA MET A 1 -15.37 -31.00 -47.55
C MET A 1 -15.20 -32.36 -46.90
N TRP A 2 -16.08 -32.69 -45.94
CA TRP A 2 -16.41 -34.02 -45.45
C TRP A 2 -17.71 -33.81 -44.66
N VAL A 3 -18.83 -33.89 -45.36
CA VAL A 3 -20.18 -34.04 -44.79
C VAL A 3 -20.79 -35.21 -45.54
N GLU A 4 -21.00 -36.31 -44.84
CA GLU A 4 -22.25 -37.08 -44.90
C GLU A 4 -22.28 -38.16 -43.81
N ASP A 5 -23.21 -37.94 -42.89
CA ASP A 5 -24.15 -38.90 -42.32
C ASP A 5 -23.65 -40.25 -41.77
N LYS A 6 -23.53 -40.32 -40.45
CA LYS A 6 -23.87 -41.52 -39.67
C LYS A 6 -24.60 -41.11 -38.39
N THR A 7 -25.92 -41.09 -38.50
CA THR A 7 -26.86 -41.30 -37.41
C THR A 7 -26.59 -42.64 -36.72
N MET A 8 -25.65 -42.66 -35.77
CA MET A 8 -25.63 -43.63 -34.67
C MET A 8 -25.92 -42.84 -33.39
N LYS A 9 -27.15 -42.93 -32.89
CA LYS A 9 -27.45 -42.65 -31.49
C LYS A 9 -26.63 -43.63 -30.66
N THR A 10 -25.44 -43.19 -30.25
CA THR A 10 -24.73 -43.79 -29.12
C THR A 10 -25.44 -43.28 -27.87
N ASP A 11 -25.88 -44.22 -27.04
CA ASP A 11 -26.49 -43.98 -25.74
C ASP A 11 -25.37 -43.57 -24.76
N THR A 12 -24.70 -42.45 -25.04
CA THR A 12 -23.64 -41.90 -24.18
C THR A 12 -24.28 -41.14 -23.04
N ALA A 13 -23.86 -41.44 -21.81
CA ALA A 13 -24.30 -40.72 -20.61
C ALA A 13 -24.11 -39.19 -20.79
N PRO A 14 -24.95 -38.35 -20.16
CA PRO A 14 -24.76 -36.91 -20.20
C PRO A 14 -23.38 -36.50 -19.65
N LEU A 15 -22.82 -35.38 -20.13
CA LEU A 15 -21.49 -34.91 -19.69
C LEU A 15 -21.40 -34.72 -18.17
N SER A 16 -22.49 -34.35 -17.50
CA SER A 16 -22.60 -34.25 -16.04
C SER A 16 -22.35 -35.57 -15.30
N GLU A 17 -22.53 -36.71 -15.95
CA GLU A 17 -22.22 -38.04 -15.40
C GLU A 17 -20.84 -38.54 -15.85
N ARG A 18 -20.19 -37.85 -16.81
CA ARG A 18 -18.91 -38.26 -17.40
C ARG A 18 -17.72 -37.51 -16.81
N ILE A 19 -17.85 -36.21 -16.58
CA ILE A 19 -16.76 -35.35 -16.08
C ILE A 19 -17.20 -34.44 -14.93
N THR A 20 -16.34 -34.33 -13.92
CA THR A 20 -16.45 -33.34 -12.84
C THR A 20 -15.33 -32.31 -12.93
N LEU A 21 -15.71 -31.04 -12.97
CA LEU A 21 -14.81 -29.89 -12.86
C LEU A 21 -14.63 -29.54 -11.38
N VAL A 22 -13.41 -29.67 -10.86
CA VAL A 22 -13.08 -29.38 -9.45
C VAL A 22 -12.44 -28.00 -9.35
N VAL A 23 -13.20 -27.01 -8.93
CA VAL A 23 -12.76 -25.61 -8.79
C VAL A 23 -12.22 -25.38 -7.38
N MET A 24 -11.03 -24.80 -7.29
CA MET A 24 -10.42 -24.48 -6.01
C MET A 24 -10.37 -22.96 -5.79
N THR A 25 -10.79 -22.50 -4.62
CA THR A 25 -10.69 -21.09 -4.25
C THR A 25 -10.28 -20.88 -2.79
N HIS A 26 -9.66 -19.74 -2.51
CA HIS A 26 -9.34 -19.25 -1.16
C HIS A 26 -9.27 -17.73 -1.18
N LYS A 27 -10.16 -17.05 -0.44
CA LYS A 27 -10.26 -15.57 -0.37
C LYS A 27 -10.38 -14.88 -1.74
N ARG A 28 -10.97 -15.55 -2.73
CA ARG A 28 -11.06 -15.09 -4.14
C ARG A 28 -12.49 -15.13 -4.69
N LYS A 29 -13.44 -14.58 -3.92
CA LYS A 29 -14.88 -14.55 -4.25
C LYS A 29 -15.19 -14.06 -5.68
N ALA A 30 -14.60 -12.94 -6.10
CA ALA A 30 -14.87 -12.36 -7.43
C ALA A 30 -14.42 -13.29 -8.58
N PHE A 31 -13.26 -13.94 -8.44
CA PHE A 31 -12.76 -14.94 -9.37
C PHE A 31 -13.68 -16.16 -9.44
N LEU A 32 -14.07 -16.72 -8.28
CA LEU A 32 -14.98 -17.85 -8.23
C LEU A 32 -16.31 -17.53 -8.93
N GLN A 33 -16.92 -16.37 -8.67
CA GLN A 33 -18.18 -15.98 -9.30
C GLN A 33 -18.07 -15.87 -10.82
N ARG A 34 -16.99 -15.28 -11.35
CA ARG A 34 -16.75 -15.20 -12.80
C ARG A 34 -16.55 -16.58 -13.41
N THR A 35 -15.80 -17.44 -12.73
CA THR A 35 -15.53 -18.81 -13.16
C THR A 35 -16.80 -19.66 -13.20
N LEU A 36 -17.64 -19.59 -12.17
CA LEU A 36 -18.94 -20.27 -12.17
C LEU A 36 -19.91 -19.70 -13.21
N GLN A 37 -19.87 -18.39 -13.45
CA GLN A 37 -20.65 -17.78 -14.54
C GLN A 37 -20.25 -18.34 -15.90
N TYR A 38 -18.96 -18.47 -16.17
CA TYR A 38 -18.45 -19.09 -17.40
C TYR A 38 -18.92 -20.54 -17.55
N TYR A 39 -18.68 -21.36 -16.52
CA TYR A 39 -19.03 -22.78 -16.55
C TYR A 39 -20.53 -23.09 -16.43
N SER A 40 -21.37 -22.10 -16.07
CA SER A 40 -22.82 -22.28 -15.99
C SER A 40 -23.47 -22.77 -17.30
N THR A 41 -22.79 -22.55 -18.43
CA THR A 41 -23.25 -22.96 -19.77
C THR A 41 -22.65 -24.31 -20.22
N TYR A 42 -21.73 -24.89 -19.44
CA TYR A 42 -21.13 -26.19 -19.72
C TYR A 42 -21.84 -27.29 -18.92
N PRO A 43 -22.47 -28.29 -19.57
CA PRO A 43 -23.33 -29.27 -18.91
C PRO A 43 -22.52 -30.39 -18.21
N CYS A 44 -21.63 -30.02 -17.29
CA CYS A 44 -20.82 -30.93 -16.47
C CYS A 44 -21.17 -30.86 -14.98
N SER A 45 -20.66 -31.80 -14.19
CA SER A 45 -20.70 -31.71 -12.72
C SER A 45 -19.63 -30.72 -12.26
N ILE A 46 -19.97 -29.81 -11.34
CA ILE A 46 -19.01 -28.82 -10.79
C ILE A 46 -18.93 -28.99 -9.28
N LEU A 47 -17.73 -29.23 -8.78
CA LEU A 47 -17.41 -29.30 -7.36
C LEU A 47 -16.52 -28.11 -6.99
N VAL A 48 -16.99 -27.25 -6.08
CA VAL A 48 -16.20 -26.12 -5.56
C VAL A 48 -15.65 -26.47 -4.19
N LEU A 49 -14.34 -26.35 -4.04
CA LEU A 49 -13.63 -26.48 -2.77
C LEU A 49 -13.20 -25.08 -2.31
N ASP A 50 -13.98 -24.49 -1.40
CA ASP A 50 -13.73 -23.15 -0.88
C ASP A 50 -13.14 -23.24 0.53
N SER A 51 -11.87 -22.86 0.68
CA SER A 51 -11.21 -22.80 1.98
C SER A 51 -11.11 -21.39 2.55
N SER A 52 -11.95 -20.48 2.08
CA SER A 52 -12.06 -19.14 2.64
C SER A 52 -12.56 -19.19 4.09
N PRO A 53 -12.15 -18.25 4.96
CA PRO A 53 -12.63 -18.22 6.34
C PRO A 53 -14.16 -18.09 6.46
N GLN A 54 -14.80 -17.46 5.48
CA GLN A 54 -16.25 -17.25 5.41
C GLN A 54 -16.81 -17.91 4.15
N ALA A 55 -17.97 -18.56 4.28
CA ALA A 55 -18.71 -19.12 3.15
C ALA A 55 -19.35 -18.01 2.31
N ASP A 56 -19.53 -18.25 1.01
CA ASP A 56 -20.33 -17.37 0.15
C ASP A 56 -21.71 -17.98 -0.11
N GLU A 57 -22.68 -17.62 0.74
CA GLU A 57 -24.07 -18.11 0.67
C GLU A 57 -24.74 -17.77 -0.69
N SER A 58 -24.24 -16.76 -1.40
CA SER A 58 -24.78 -16.37 -2.70
C SER A 58 -24.52 -17.40 -3.81
N ILE A 59 -23.49 -18.25 -3.65
CA ILE A 59 -23.14 -19.27 -4.64
C ILE A 59 -24.25 -20.32 -4.74
N ALA A 60 -24.70 -20.87 -3.61
CA ALA A 60 -25.76 -21.88 -3.59
C ALA A 60 -27.09 -21.35 -4.15
N GLN A 61 -27.37 -20.06 -3.95
CA GLN A 61 -28.57 -19.41 -4.48
C GLN A 61 -28.50 -19.20 -6.00
N ARG A 62 -27.32 -18.79 -6.51
CA ARG A 62 -27.14 -18.42 -7.92
C ARG A 62 -26.82 -19.60 -8.82
N TYR A 63 -26.13 -20.61 -8.29
CA TYR A 63 -25.68 -21.79 -9.01
C TYR A 63 -26.13 -23.07 -8.28
N PRO A 64 -27.44 -23.36 -8.22
CA PRO A 64 -27.98 -24.49 -7.46
C PRO A 64 -27.47 -25.87 -7.92
N GLN A 65 -26.95 -25.96 -9.14
CA GLN A 65 -26.35 -27.15 -9.73
C GLN A 65 -24.89 -27.39 -9.31
N VAL A 66 -24.26 -26.44 -8.62
CA VAL A 66 -22.86 -26.54 -8.17
C VAL A 66 -22.81 -27.20 -6.80
N ASP A 67 -22.00 -28.25 -6.66
CA ASP A 67 -21.67 -28.82 -5.35
C ASP A 67 -20.64 -27.92 -4.64
N TYR A 68 -21.12 -27.00 -3.81
CA TYR A 68 -20.28 -26.06 -3.07
C TYR A 68 -19.91 -26.60 -1.68
N ARG A 69 -18.62 -26.82 -1.44
CA ARG A 69 -18.07 -27.27 -0.16
C ARG A 69 -17.25 -26.15 0.49
N HIS A 70 -17.78 -25.60 1.59
CA HIS A 70 -17.05 -24.69 2.47
C HIS A 70 -16.18 -25.47 3.46
N LEU A 71 -14.87 -25.29 3.39
CA LEU A 71 -13.85 -26.10 4.05
C LEU A 71 -12.80 -25.20 4.74
N PRO A 72 -13.19 -24.38 5.73
CA PRO A 72 -12.28 -23.43 6.39
C PRO A 72 -11.16 -24.11 7.18
N GLN A 73 -11.31 -25.40 7.51
CA GLN A 73 -10.30 -26.22 8.19
C GLN A 73 -9.06 -26.47 7.33
N PHE A 74 -9.19 -26.48 6.00
CA PHE A 74 -8.06 -26.63 5.09
C PHE A 74 -7.48 -25.24 4.79
N THR A 75 -6.72 -24.72 5.75
CA THR A 75 -5.99 -23.44 5.58
C THR A 75 -5.10 -23.48 4.34
N TYR A 76 -4.51 -22.34 3.95
CA TYR A 76 -3.64 -22.29 2.77
C TYR A 76 -2.49 -23.32 2.83
N GLU A 77 -1.93 -23.58 4.03
CA GLU A 77 -0.89 -24.60 4.25
C GLU A 77 -1.41 -26.04 4.13
N GLY A 78 -2.73 -26.25 4.21
CA GLY A 78 -3.42 -27.55 4.08
C GLY A 78 -3.92 -27.87 2.66
N LEU A 79 -3.31 -27.30 1.61
CA LEU A 79 -3.75 -27.50 0.22
C LEU A 79 -3.77 -28.98 -0.21
N GLN A 80 -2.81 -29.77 0.28
CA GLN A 80 -2.77 -31.22 0.03
C GLN A 80 -4.04 -31.92 0.52
N ASP A 81 -4.44 -31.67 1.76
CA ASP A 81 -5.60 -32.31 2.38
C ASP A 81 -6.88 -31.91 1.67
N LYS A 82 -6.96 -30.63 1.26
CA LYS A 82 -8.07 -30.11 0.44
C LYS A 82 -8.18 -30.84 -0.90
N LEU A 83 -7.08 -31.01 -1.62
CA LEU A 83 -7.04 -31.72 -2.90
C LEU A 83 -7.44 -33.18 -2.73
N THR A 84 -6.88 -33.86 -1.73
CA THR A 84 -7.17 -35.26 -1.42
C THR A 84 -8.64 -35.46 -1.05
N TYR A 85 -9.20 -34.57 -0.23
CA TYR A 85 -10.62 -34.56 0.09
C TYR A 85 -11.48 -34.40 -1.17
N GLY A 86 -11.17 -33.42 -2.02
CA GLY A 86 -11.93 -33.13 -3.22
C GLY A 86 -11.94 -34.26 -4.25
N VAL A 87 -10.76 -34.82 -4.55
CA VAL A 87 -10.60 -35.93 -5.51
C VAL A 87 -11.40 -37.16 -5.10
N ASN A 88 -11.43 -37.46 -3.80
CA ASN A 88 -12.18 -38.62 -3.28
C ASN A 88 -13.70 -38.41 -3.24
N LEU A 89 -14.20 -37.18 -3.42
CA LEU A 89 -15.63 -36.92 -3.59
C LEU A 89 -16.12 -37.14 -5.03
N VAL A 90 -15.21 -37.12 -6.00
CA VAL A 90 -15.59 -37.23 -7.41
C VAL A 90 -15.96 -38.67 -7.76
N THR A 91 -17.15 -38.86 -8.33
CA THR A 91 -17.68 -40.17 -8.75
C THR A 91 -17.75 -40.34 -10.26
N THR A 92 -17.60 -39.27 -11.04
CA THR A 92 -17.58 -39.35 -12.50
C THR A 92 -16.30 -40.04 -12.99
N PRO A 93 -16.30 -40.77 -14.11
CA PRO A 93 -15.11 -41.45 -14.63
C PRO A 93 -13.92 -40.55 -14.94
N TYR A 94 -14.19 -39.29 -15.29
CA TYR A 94 -13.18 -38.28 -15.58
C TYR A 94 -13.31 -37.08 -14.64
N MET A 95 -12.20 -36.40 -14.40
CA MET A 95 -12.18 -35.15 -13.66
C MET A 95 -11.11 -34.21 -14.19
N VAL A 96 -11.25 -32.93 -13.87
CA VAL A 96 -10.26 -31.90 -14.18
C VAL A 96 -10.25 -30.88 -13.05
N PHE A 97 -9.05 -30.49 -12.60
CA PHE A 97 -8.93 -29.34 -11.73
C PHE A 97 -9.11 -28.06 -12.53
N ALA A 98 -9.68 -27.03 -11.93
CA ALA A 98 -9.72 -25.68 -12.48
C ALA A 98 -9.33 -24.68 -11.39
N ALA A 99 -8.44 -23.76 -11.73
CA ALA A 99 -8.22 -22.58 -10.90
C ALA A 99 -9.37 -21.59 -11.13
N ASP A 100 -9.69 -20.80 -10.11
CA ASP A 100 -10.77 -19.81 -10.17
C ASP A 100 -10.44 -18.57 -11.03
N ASP A 101 -9.24 -18.52 -11.61
CA ASP A 101 -8.72 -17.48 -12.52
C ASP A 101 -8.50 -17.98 -13.96
N ASP A 102 -8.76 -19.26 -14.25
CA ASP A 102 -8.55 -19.89 -15.55
C ASP A 102 -9.86 -20.10 -16.33
N PHE A 103 -9.80 -19.93 -17.65
CA PHE A 103 -10.85 -20.38 -18.57
C PHE A 103 -10.42 -21.66 -19.29
N LEU A 104 -10.86 -22.83 -18.82
CA LEU A 104 -10.72 -24.09 -19.57
C LEU A 104 -11.81 -24.19 -20.64
N ILE A 105 -11.41 -24.38 -21.89
CA ILE A 105 -12.29 -24.28 -23.06
C ILE A 105 -13.23 -25.49 -23.13
N HIS A 106 -14.54 -25.24 -23.15
CA HIS A 106 -15.58 -26.28 -23.13
C HIS A 106 -15.39 -27.38 -24.20
N ASP A 107 -15.16 -26.97 -25.46
CA ASP A 107 -14.94 -27.92 -26.56
C ASP A 107 -13.67 -28.75 -26.36
N ALA A 108 -12.64 -28.18 -25.73
CA ALA A 108 -11.38 -28.87 -25.46
C ALA A 108 -11.52 -29.87 -24.31
N LEU A 109 -12.31 -29.56 -23.28
CA LEU A 109 -12.67 -30.51 -22.22
C LEU A 109 -13.43 -31.70 -22.81
N THR A 110 -14.45 -31.45 -23.63
CA THR A 110 -15.23 -32.50 -24.29
C THR A 110 -14.35 -33.36 -25.20
N ALA A 111 -13.52 -32.76 -26.05
CA ALA A 111 -12.61 -33.49 -26.93
C ALA A 111 -11.60 -34.35 -26.14
N SER A 112 -11.17 -33.88 -24.97
CA SER A 112 -10.26 -34.63 -24.10
C SER A 112 -10.93 -35.85 -23.48
N VAL A 113 -12.18 -35.71 -23.02
CA VAL A 113 -13.00 -36.84 -22.52
C VAL A 113 -13.23 -37.87 -23.62
N GLU A 114 -13.67 -37.43 -24.81
CA GLU A 114 -13.93 -38.31 -25.96
C GLU A 114 -12.65 -39.06 -26.39
N PHE A 115 -11.50 -38.38 -26.36
CA PHE A 115 -10.22 -39.03 -26.62
C PHE A 115 -9.91 -40.13 -25.61
N LEU A 116 -10.08 -39.86 -24.31
CA LEU A 116 -9.82 -40.85 -23.26
C LEU A 116 -10.82 -42.02 -23.29
N GLU A 117 -12.07 -41.79 -23.69
CA GLU A 117 -13.04 -42.88 -23.89
C GLU A 117 -12.66 -43.80 -25.05
N ALA A 118 -12.15 -43.22 -26.14
CA ALA A 118 -11.67 -43.98 -27.29
C ALA A 118 -10.36 -44.72 -27.03
N HIS A 119 -9.57 -44.30 -26.02
CA HIS A 119 -8.25 -44.84 -25.71
C HIS A 119 -8.10 -45.26 -24.23
N PRO A 120 -8.50 -46.49 -23.86
CA PRO A 120 -8.51 -46.98 -22.47
C PRO A 120 -7.16 -46.94 -21.75
N ASP A 121 -6.05 -47.04 -22.48
CA ASP A 121 -4.66 -47.04 -21.99
C ASP A 121 -4.09 -45.63 -21.74
N TYR A 122 -4.83 -44.58 -22.12
CA TYR A 122 -4.49 -43.20 -21.82
C TYR A 122 -5.20 -42.77 -20.53
N GLY A 123 -4.46 -42.11 -19.65
CA GLY A 123 -4.95 -41.61 -18.37
C GLY A 123 -5.12 -40.09 -18.33
N VAL A 124 -4.44 -39.37 -19.22
CA VAL A 124 -4.34 -37.89 -19.21
C VAL A 124 -4.52 -37.33 -20.62
N CYS A 125 -5.37 -36.33 -20.78
CA CYS A 125 -5.55 -35.61 -22.03
C CYS A 125 -5.78 -34.11 -21.80
N HIS A 126 -5.06 -33.27 -22.53
CA HIS A 126 -5.26 -31.81 -22.55
C HIS A 126 -4.81 -31.21 -23.88
N GLY A 127 -4.63 -29.90 -23.97
CA GLY A 127 -4.07 -29.20 -25.13
C GLY A 127 -3.25 -27.98 -24.74
N TYR A 128 -3.08 -27.04 -25.66
CA TYR A 128 -2.20 -25.89 -25.47
C TYR A 128 -2.92 -24.72 -24.81
N GLY A 129 -2.25 -24.05 -23.87
CA GLY A 129 -2.76 -22.86 -23.21
C GLY A 129 -2.01 -21.58 -23.55
N MET A 130 -2.71 -20.48 -23.33
CA MET A 130 -2.16 -19.12 -23.35
C MET A 130 -2.45 -18.44 -22.00
N MET A 131 -1.85 -17.27 -21.78
CA MET A 131 -2.11 -16.45 -20.60
C MET A 131 -2.75 -15.12 -20.99
N TYR A 132 -3.48 -14.53 -20.06
CA TYR A 132 -4.05 -13.19 -20.15
C TYR A 132 -3.63 -12.34 -18.93
N LEU A 133 -3.58 -11.03 -19.11
CA LEU A 133 -3.52 -10.07 -18.02
C LEU A 133 -4.60 -9.01 -18.27
N ALA A 134 -5.65 -9.06 -17.46
CA ALA A 134 -6.70 -8.04 -17.51
C ALA A 134 -6.20 -6.74 -16.87
N ARG A 135 -6.41 -5.63 -17.57
CA ARG A 135 -6.17 -4.25 -17.12
C ARG A 135 -7.51 -3.50 -17.05
N ALA A 136 -7.48 -2.23 -16.64
CA ALA A 136 -8.73 -1.46 -16.51
C ALA A 136 -9.57 -1.43 -17.80
N SER A 137 -8.94 -1.19 -18.95
CA SER A 137 -9.62 -1.00 -20.25
C SER A 137 -9.17 -1.94 -21.37
N GLU A 138 -8.17 -2.79 -21.11
CA GLU A 138 -7.65 -3.75 -22.10
C GLU A 138 -7.29 -5.09 -21.46
N THR A 139 -7.08 -6.10 -22.30
CA THR A 139 -6.53 -7.40 -21.91
C THR A 139 -5.31 -7.71 -22.78
N ALA A 140 -4.18 -8.03 -22.14
CA ALA A 140 -2.97 -8.47 -22.83
C ALA A 140 -2.89 -9.99 -22.84
N TYR A 141 -2.60 -10.59 -24.00
CA TYR A 141 -2.44 -12.05 -24.13
C TYR A 141 -0.98 -12.43 -24.36
N TYR A 142 -0.56 -13.52 -23.74
CA TYR A 142 0.79 -14.04 -23.78
C TYR A 142 0.77 -15.50 -24.20
N ARG A 143 1.76 -15.89 -25.01
CA ARG A 143 2.05 -17.31 -25.23
C ARG A 143 2.55 -17.87 -23.91
N ARG A 144 1.95 -18.97 -23.47
CA ARG A 144 2.45 -19.76 -22.34
C ARG A 144 3.24 -20.94 -22.87
N ASP A 145 2.56 -21.76 -23.68
CA ASP A 145 3.06 -23.06 -24.12
C ASP A 145 3.76 -23.00 -25.49
N ARG A 146 4.76 -23.85 -25.65
CA ARG A 146 5.43 -24.12 -26.92
C ARG A 146 5.08 -25.53 -27.38
N ARG A 147 4.81 -25.64 -28.68
CA ARG A 147 4.56 -26.92 -29.34
C ARG A 147 5.73 -27.88 -29.14
N GLY A 148 5.43 -29.15 -28.84
CA GLY A 148 6.43 -30.19 -28.63
C GLY A 148 5.86 -31.58 -28.88
N ILE A 149 6.22 -32.53 -28.03
CA ILE A 149 5.70 -33.90 -28.11
C ILE A 149 4.21 -33.89 -27.73
N GLU A 150 3.37 -34.37 -28.64
CA GLU A 150 1.90 -34.38 -28.49
C GLU A 150 1.36 -35.76 -28.08
N ASP A 151 2.16 -36.82 -28.20
CA ASP A 151 1.74 -38.20 -27.95
C ASP A 151 2.77 -38.96 -27.10
N TYR A 152 2.44 -39.21 -25.83
CA TYR A 152 3.29 -39.95 -24.91
C TYR A 152 2.82 -41.40 -24.83
N ALA A 153 2.90 -42.09 -25.96
CA ALA A 153 2.29 -43.39 -26.20
C ALA A 153 3.24 -44.60 -25.96
N SER A 154 4.50 -44.36 -25.58
CA SER A 154 5.49 -45.41 -25.36
C SER A 154 4.96 -46.44 -24.35
N GLU A 155 5.17 -47.74 -24.62
CA GLU A 155 4.87 -48.80 -23.64
C GLU A 155 5.81 -48.75 -22.44
N ASP A 156 7.02 -48.21 -22.61
CA ASP A 156 8.00 -48.05 -21.53
C ASP A 156 7.69 -46.81 -20.66
N PRO A 157 7.35 -46.98 -19.37
CA PRO A 157 7.08 -45.86 -18.46
C PRO A 157 8.27 -44.93 -18.25
N GLU A 158 9.52 -45.42 -18.33
CA GLU A 158 10.71 -44.57 -18.17
C GLU A 158 10.79 -43.54 -19.30
N GLN A 159 10.59 -44.01 -20.53
CA GLN A 159 10.61 -43.15 -21.71
C GLN A 159 9.48 -42.10 -21.64
N ARG A 160 8.26 -42.50 -21.25
CA ARG A 160 7.12 -41.57 -21.10
C ARG A 160 7.43 -40.45 -20.10
N VAL A 161 7.93 -40.80 -18.92
CA VAL A 161 8.24 -39.83 -17.86
C VAL A 161 9.37 -38.89 -18.28
N LYS A 162 10.47 -39.43 -18.82
CA LYS A 162 11.63 -38.63 -19.25
C LYS A 162 11.28 -37.68 -20.39
N ASP A 163 10.51 -38.14 -21.38
CA ASP A 163 10.08 -37.29 -22.50
C ASP A 163 9.16 -36.18 -22.03
N PHE A 164 8.18 -36.49 -21.17
CA PHE A 164 7.22 -35.51 -20.69
C PHE A 164 7.89 -34.46 -19.80
N LEU A 165 8.71 -34.88 -18.83
CA LEU A 165 9.44 -33.96 -17.95
C LEU A 165 10.53 -33.19 -18.71
N GLY A 166 11.10 -33.75 -19.77
CA GLY A 166 12.02 -33.07 -20.68
C GLY A 166 11.38 -32.04 -21.63
N HIS A 167 10.05 -32.09 -21.81
CA HIS A 167 9.22 -31.07 -22.47
C HIS A 167 7.99 -30.72 -21.61
N PHE A 168 8.25 -30.25 -20.39
CA PHE A 168 7.24 -30.11 -19.35
C PHE A 168 6.13 -29.09 -19.69
N LEU A 169 4.94 -29.61 -19.96
CA LEU A 169 3.67 -28.86 -19.97
C LEU A 169 2.82 -29.34 -18.78
N PRO A 170 2.63 -28.52 -17.73
CA PRO A 170 2.00 -28.97 -16.49
C PRO A 170 0.65 -29.69 -16.72
N PRO A 171 0.52 -30.98 -16.36
CA PRO A 171 -0.72 -31.74 -16.54
C PRO A 171 -1.70 -31.54 -15.38
N PHE A 172 -1.37 -30.70 -14.40
CA PHE A 172 -2.17 -30.50 -13.19
C PHE A 172 -3.64 -30.12 -13.48
N TYR A 173 -3.89 -29.39 -14.58
CA TYR A 173 -5.21 -28.99 -15.05
C TYR A 173 -5.69 -29.80 -16.27
N ALA A 174 -5.10 -30.97 -16.54
CA ALA A 174 -5.51 -31.85 -17.63
C ALA A 174 -6.74 -32.69 -17.24
N VAL A 175 -7.54 -33.07 -18.25
CA VAL A 175 -8.61 -34.05 -18.03
C VAL A 175 -7.95 -35.39 -17.75
N THR A 176 -8.28 -35.96 -16.60
CA THR A 176 -7.65 -37.17 -16.09
C THR A 176 -8.70 -38.19 -15.68
N ARG A 177 -8.39 -39.49 -15.79
CA ARG A 177 -9.24 -40.53 -15.19
C ARG A 177 -9.29 -40.37 -13.67
N THR A 178 -10.49 -40.39 -13.11
CA THR A 178 -10.71 -40.10 -11.69
C THR A 178 -10.04 -41.12 -10.78
N ASP A 179 -10.09 -42.41 -11.15
CA ASP A 179 -9.47 -43.50 -10.38
C ASP A 179 -7.94 -43.35 -10.29
N LEU A 180 -7.30 -42.90 -11.36
CA LEU A 180 -5.87 -42.64 -11.40
C LEU A 180 -5.46 -41.50 -10.46
N LEU A 181 -6.24 -40.40 -10.42
CA LEU A 181 -5.99 -39.31 -9.47
C LEU A 181 -6.29 -39.71 -8.02
N GLN A 182 -7.34 -40.49 -7.79
CA GLN A 182 -7.64 -41.04 -6.46
C GLN A 182 -6.48 -41.89 -5.94
N GLN A 183 -5.89 -42.74 -6.78
CA GLN A 183 -4.72 -43.54 -6.40
C GLN A 183 -3.50 -42.68 -6.05
N TRP A 184 -3.26 -41.59 -6.80
CA TRP A 184 -2.16 -40.65 -6.52
C TRP A 184 -2.34 -39.94 -5.18
N TYR A 185 -3.46 -39.25 -5.00
CA TYR A 185 -3.69 -38.42 -3.81
C TYR A 185 -3.86 -39.24 -2.52
N ASN A 186 -4.32 -40.49 -2.60
CA ASN A 186 -4.40 -41.38 -1.45
C ASN A 186 -3.05 -41.95 -1.00
N GLN A 187 -2.00 -41.81 -1.81
CA GLN A 187 -0.65 -42.29 -1.47
C GLN A 187 0.32 -41.15 -1.11
N LEU A 188 -0.09 -39.90 -1.32
CA LEU A 188 0.73 -38.70 -1.10
C LEU A 188 1.06 -38.53 0.40
N PRO A 189 2.33 -38.37 0.81
CA PRO A 189 2.71 -38.27 2.23
C PRO A 189 2.16 -36.99 2.84
N ALA A 190 1.66 -37.04 4.07
CA ALA A 190 1.14 -35.85 4.75
C ALA A 190 2.19 -34.75 4.88
N GLY A 191 1.80 -33.50 4.60
CA GLY A 191 2.69 -32.33 4.65
C GLY A 191 3.56 -32.15 3.40
N THR A 192 3.25 -32.82 2.29
CA THR A 192 3.95 -32.60 1.02
C THR A 192 3.61 -31.21 0.50
N ASN A 193 4.62 -30.36 0.26
CA ASN A 193 4.41 -29.01 -0.28
C ASN A 193 3.87 -29.06 -1.73
N PHE A 194 3.40 -27.90 -2.22
CA PHE A 194 2.76 -27.82 -3.53
C PHE A 194 3.71 -28.18 -4.68
N GLU A 195 4.98 -27.77 -4.62
CA GLU A 195 5.96 -28.04 -5.67
C GLU A 195 6.18 -29.54 -5.85
N TRP A 196 6.31 -30.28 -4.75
CA TRP A 196 6.45 -31.73 -4.80
C TRP A 196 5.16 -32.44 -5.22
N GLN A 197 4.00 -31.89 -4.87
CA GLN A 197 2.72 -32.38 -5.39
C GLN A 197 2.67 -32.24 -6.92
N GLU A 198 3.07 -31.11 -7.51
CA GLU A 198 3.04 -30.89 -8.96
C GLU A 198 4.04 -31.80 -9.73
N ILE A 199 5.26 -31.91 -9.20
CA ILE A 199 6.30 -32.78 -9.77
C ILE A 199 5.86 -34.26 -9.68
N GLY A 200 5.41 -34.69 -8.50
CA GLY A 200 4.97 -36.04 -8.24
C GLY A 200 3.72 -36.43 -9.05
N HIS A 201 2.75 -35.51 -9.16
CA HIS A 201 1.56 -35.67 -9.99
C HIS A 201 1.96 -35.96 -11.45
N SER A 202 2.88 -35.18 -12.00
CA SER A 202 3.34 -35.37 -13.37
C SER A 202 4.08 -36.70 -13.55
N PHE A 203 4.97 -37.05 -12.62
CA PHE A 203 5.70 -38.31 -12.67
C PHE A 203 4.76 -39.52 -12.57
N TYR A 204 3.90 -39.56 -11.57
CA TYR A 204 3.03 -40.70 -11.27
C TYR A 204 2.04 -40.98 -12.40
N LEU A 205 1.40 -39.94 -12.94
CA LEU A 205 0.43 -40.12 -14.04
C LEU A 205 1.10 -40.74 -15.28
N LEU A 206 2.27 -40.26 -15.67
CA LEU A 206 3.00 -40.78 -16.85
C LEU A 206 3.64 -42.16 -16.58
N ALA A 207 3.98 -42.46 -15.34
CA ALA A 207 4.42 -43.80 -14.94
C ALA A 207 3.29 -44.83 -15.06
N CYS A 208 2.05 -44.43 -14.78
CA CYS A 208 0.89 -45.34 -14.74
C CYS A 208 0.13 -45.43 -16.06
N ALA A 209 0.08 -44.36 -16.87
CA ALA A 209 -0.73 -44.32 -18.08
C ALA A 209 -0.07 -43.49 -19.21
N LYS A 210 -0.58 -43.67 -20.43
CA LYS A 210 -0.21 -42.81 -21.58
C LYS A 210 -0.88 -41.44 -21.47
N ALA A 211 -0.29 -40.44 -22.11
CA ALA A 211 -0.81 -39.07 -22.10
C ALA A 211 -0.87 -38.47 -23.51
N ARG A 212 -1.84 -37.57 -23.72
CA ARG A 212 -2.07 -36.89 -24.99
C ARG A 212 -2.15 -35.37 -24.82
N VAL A 213 -1.46 -34.65 -25.70
CA VAL A 213 -1.64 -33.22 -25.93
C VAL A 213 -2.30 -33.03 -27.29
N LEU A 214 -3.56 -32.64 -27.29
CA LEU A 214 -4.32 -32.34 -28.50
C LEU A 214 -3.83 -31.01 -29.09
N PRO A 215 -3.72 -30.89 -30.42
CA PRO A 215 -3.29 -29.66 -31.10
C PRO A 215 -4.44 -28.63 -31.19
N ILE A 216 -5.07 -28.35 -30.05
CA ILE A 216 -6.20 -27.43 -29.88
C ILE A 216 -5.93 -26.46 -28.72
N PRO A 217 -6.62 -25.30 -28.68
CA PRO A 217 -6.59 -24.43 -27.51
C PRO A 217 -7.31 -25.14 -26.35
N PHE A 218 -6.73 -25.11 -25.16
CA PHE A 218 -7.28 -25.80 -24.00
C PHE A 218 -7.58 -24.86 -22.83
N ALA A 219 -6.70 -23.90 -22.55
CA ALA A 219 -6.85 -23.01 -21.40
C ALA A 219 -6.37 -21.58 -21.69
N VAL A 220 -7.08 -20.59 -21.17
CA VAL A 220 -6.67 -19.19 -21.13
C VAL A 220 -6.53 -18.80 -19.66
N ARG A 221 -5.28 -18.63 -19.21
CA ARG A 221 -4.93 -18.55 -17.78
C ARG A 221 -4.51 -17.16 -17.35
N GLU A 222 -4.75 -16.74 -16.11
CA GLU A 222 -4.24 -15.45 -15.66
C GLU A 222 -2.71 -15.48 -15.55
N ALA A 223 -2.04 -14.41 -15.99
CA ALA A 223 -0.60 -14.26 -15.87
C ALA A 223 -0.24 -13.80 -14.45
N ASN A 224 0.65 -14.54 -13.79
CA ASN A 224 1.24 -14.11 -12.52
C ASN A 224 2.05 -12.82 -12.73
N TYR A 225 1.58 -11.70 -12.18
CA TYR A 225 2.25 -10.40 -12.29
C TYR A 225 2.62 -9.83 -10.90
N GLY A 226 3.91 -9.52 -10.71
CA GLY A 226 4.48 -9.10 -9.42
C GLY A 226 5.01 -10.28 -8.59
N ALA A 227 5.49 -9.98 -7.37
CA ALA A 227 5.78 -11.01 -6.39
C ALA A 227 4.43 -11.57 -5.90
N SER A 228 4.11 -12.80 -6.31
CA SER A 228 3.14 -13.61 -5.56
C SER A 228 3.61 -13.64 -4.10
N GLU A 229 2.70 -13.52 -3.13
CA GLU A 229 3.05 -13.69 -1.70
C GLU A 229 3.72 -15.05 -1.44
N HIS A 230 3.54 -16.00 -2.36
CA HIS A 230 4.18 -17.30 -2.35
C HIS A 230 4.83 -17.56 -3.70
N ASN A 231 6.16 -17.51 -3.73
CA ASN A 231 7.00 -17.77 -4.90
C ASN A 231 7.10 -19.29 -5.13
N THR A 232 5.97 -19.97 -5.32
CA THR A 232 5.93 -21.41 -5.65
C THR A 232 6.49 -21.60 -7.06
N ASN A 233 7.78 -21.86 -7.11
CA ASN A 233 8.50 -22.14 -8.34
C ASN A 233 9.13 -23.52 -8.18
N VAL A 234 8.58 -24.52 -8.87
CA VAL A 234 9.11 -25.88 -8.92
C VAL A 234 10.61 -25.89 -9.27
N LEU A 235 11.11 -24.89 -9.99
CA LEU A 235 12.54 -24.74 -10.29
C LEU A 235 13.38 -24.58 -9.01
N THR A 236 12.87 -23.91 -7.98
CA THR A 236 13.57 -23.68 -6.72
C THR A 236 13.90 -24.99 -6.03
N VAL A 237 12.90 -25.87 -5.83
CA VAL A 237 13.10 -27.17 -5.18
C VAL A 237 13.92 -28.13 -6.03
N LEU A 238 13.89 -27.96 -7.37
CA LEU A 238 14.66 -28.76 -8.31
C LEU A 238 16.14 -28.35 -8.42
N MET A 239 16.50 -27.09 -8.13
CA MET A 239 17.85 -26.54 -8.41
C MET A 239 18.69 -26.22 -7.18
N TYR A 240 18.10 -26.06 -5.99
CA TYR A 240 18.87 -25.73 -4.78
C TYR A 240 19.82 -26.86 -4.38
N ASN A 241 21.06 -26.49 -4.06
CA ASN A 241 22.16 -27.42 -3.80
C ASN A 241 22.55 -27.50 -2.32
N ASP A 242 21.80 -26.85 -1.44
CA ASP A 242 21.99 -27.04 0.00
C ASP A 242 21.63 -28.47 0.42
N ALA A 243 22.20 -28.91 1.53
CA ALA A 243 22.06 -30.29 2.00
C ALA A 243 20.60 -30.69 2.29
N GLN A 244 19.76 -29.74 2.73
CA GLN A 244 18.35 -30.00 3.05
C GLN A 244 17.55 -30.19 1.75
N SER A 245 17.71 -29.31 0.76
CA SER A 245 17.04 -29.44 -0.54
C SER A 245 17.45 -30.74 -1.25
N VAL A 246 18.73 -31.11 -1.23
CA VAL A 246 19.20 -32.39 -1.78
C VAL A 246 18.52 -33.58 -1.09
N ALA A 247 18.51 -33.61 0.25
CA ALA A 247 17.89 -34.69 1.01
C ALA A 247 16.38 -34.80 0.75
N GLN A 248 15.67 -33.67 0.62
CA GLN A 248 14.25 -33.65 0.25
C GLN A 248 14.00 -34.21 -1.15
N ARG A 249 14.81 -33.81 -2.15
CA ARG A 249 14.71 -34.36 -3.52
C ARG A 249 14.91 -35.88 -3.53
N GLU A 250 15.93 -36.37 -2.82
CA GLU A 250 16.20 -37.80 -2.75
C GLU A 250 15.11 -38.58 -2.02
N SER A 251 14.62 -38.06 -0.89
CA SER A 251 13.53 -38.67 -0.12
C SER A 251 12.25 -38.74 -0.94
N PHE A 252 11.94 -37.70 -1.72
CA PHE A 252 10.75 -37.70 -2.57
C PHE A 252 10.89 -38.66 -3.76
N ALA A 253 12.08 -38.76 -4.37
CA ALA A 253 12.36 -39.76 -5.41
C ALA A 253 12.23 -41.20 -4.88
N GLU A 254 12.68 -41.45 -3.65
CA GLU A 254 12.53 -42.75 -2.98
C GLU A 254 11.05 -43.07 -2.69
N PHE A 255 10.28 -42.07 -2.26
CA PHE A 255 8.83 -42.20 -2.13
C PHE A 255 8.19 -42.60 -3.47
N LEU A 256 8.48 -41.88 -4.58
CA LEU A 256 7.93 -42.22 -5.90
C LEU A 256 8.30 -43.63 -6.35
N ALA A 257 9.51 -44.10 -6.03
CA ALA A 257 9.96 -45.44 -6.34
C ALA A 257 9.22 -46.55 -5.56
N SER A 258 8.61 -46.20 -4.42
CA SER A 258 7.84 -47.14 -3.60
C SER A 258 6.40 -47.35 -4.07
N LEU A 259 5.90 -46.51 -4.99
CA LEU A 259 4.51 -46.50 -5.41
C LEU A 259 4.20 -47.61 -6.43
N PRO A 260 3.03 -48.28 -6.32
CA PRO A 260 2.50 -49.12 -7.39
C PRO A 260 2.31 -48.28 -8.65
N SER A 261 3.09 -48.59 -9.68
CA SER A 261 3.09 -47.87 -10.96
C SER A 261 3.49 -48.80 -12.10
N GLY A 262 3.64 -48.28 -13.33
CA GLY A 262 4.21 -49.04 -14.46
C GLY A 262 5.63 -49.58 -14.19
N PHE A 263 6.29 -49.12 -13.13
CA PHE A 263 7.60 -49.59 -12.69
C PHE A 263 7.58 -50.77 -11.70
N SER A 264 6.41 -51.28 -11.30
CA SER A 264 6.26 -52.27 -10.21
C SER A 264 7.07 -53.57 -10.37
N GLY A 265 7.61 -53.85 -11.57
CA GLY A 265 8.51 -54.98 -11.84
C GLY A 265 10.02 -54.65 -11.86
N ARG A 266 10.42 -53.41 -11.56
CA ARG A 266 11.82 -52.94 -11.55
C ARG A 266 12.39 -52.83 -10.14
N ASP A 267 13.71 -52.82 -10.03
CA ASP A 267 14.40 -52.54 -8.76
C ASP A 267 14.07 -51.11 -8.28
N PRO A 268 13.55 -50.92 -7.04
CA PRO A 268 13.24 -49.59 -6.50
C PRO A 268 14.39 -48.60 -6.61
N GLN A 269 15.65 -49.06 -6.50
CA GLN A 269 16.79 -48.16 -6.61
C GLN A 269 17.01 -47.65 -8.04
N GLN A 270 16.67 -48.46 -9.04
CA GLN A 270 16.63 -48.03 -10.43
C GLN A 270 15.52 -47.00 -10.66
N VAL A 271 14.34 -47.19 -10.06
CA VAL A 271 13.21 -46.24 -10.18
C VAL A 271 13.52 -44.90 -9.49
N LYS A 272 14.18 -44.93 -8.32
CA LYS A 272 14.69 -43.72 -7.66
C LYS A 272 15.62 -42.93 -8.59
N GLN A 273 16.53 -43.61 -9.27
CA GLN A 273 17.44 -42.96 -10.22
C GLN A 273 16.67 -42.37 -11.42
N ILE A 274 15.67 -43.07 -11.95
CA ILE A 274 14.81 -42.55 -13.02
C ILE A 274 14.10 -41.26 -12.59
N ALA A 275 13.56 -41.21 -11.37
CA ALA A 275 12.94 -40.00 -10.83
C ALA A 275 13.94 -38.83 -10.75
N LEU A 276 15.14 -39.06 -10.21
CA LEU A 276 16.18 -38.03 -10.12
C LEU A 276 16.63 -37.52 -11.50
N ASP A 277 16.83 -38.42 -12.46
CA ASP A 277 17.17 -38.05 -13.85
C ASP A 277 16.06 -37.19 -14.48
N SER A 278 14.80 -37.53 -14.19
CA SER A 278 13.65 -36.82 -14.76
C SER A 278 13.44 -35.45 -14.11
N PHE A 279 13.75 -35.31 -12.82
CA PHE A 279 13.81 -34.01 -12.13
C PHE A 279 14.87 -33.10 -12.75
N ALA A 280 16.04 -33.65 -13.09
CA ALA A 280 17.09 -32.90 -13.77
C ALA A 280 16.65 -32.45 -15.18
N ALA A 281 16.01 -33.34 -15.95
CA ALA A 281 15.45 -33.00 -17.27
C ALA A 281 14.39 -31.89 -17.20
N MET A 282 13.51 -31.95 -16.19
CA MET A 282 12.52 -30.90 -15.93
C MET A 282 13.16 -29.56 -15.59
N ALA A 283 14.18 -29.56 -14.73
CA ALA A 283 14.91 -28.36 -14.37
C ALA A 283 15.59 -27.71 -15.59
N GLU A 284 16.21 -28.52 -16.47
CA GLU A 284 16.81 -28.04 -17.72
C GLU A 284 15.75 -27.45 -18.67
N CYS A 285 14.61 -28.15 -18.82
CA CYS A 285 13.49 -27.70 -19.65
C CYS A 285 12.97 -26.32 -19.21
N LEU A 286 12.71 -26.16 -17.90
CA LEU A 286 12.21 -24.91 -17.32
C LEU A 286 13.25 -23.78 -17.41
N THR A 287 14.52 -24.06 -17.10
CA THR A 287 15.60 -23.07 -17.19
C THR A 287 15.83 -22.58 -18.61
N SER A 288 15.75 -23.47 -19.61
CA SER A 288 15.92 -23.12 -21.02
C SER A 288 14.67 -22.51 -21.67
N GLY A 289 13.53 -22.48 -20.97
CA GLY A 289 12.25 -22.05 -21.51
C GLY A 289 11.81 -22.88 -22.71
N ARG A 290 12.14 -24.17 -22.71
CA ARG A 290 11.92 -25.08 -23.85
C ARG A 290 10.44 -25.26 -24.14
N SER A 291 9.64 -25.45 -23.10
CA SER A 291 8.19 -25.71 -23.20
C SER A 291 7.33 -24.53 -22.77
N LEU A 292 7.78 -23.73 -21.79
CA LEU A 292 7.06 -22.58 -21.26
C LEU A 292 7.86 -21.29 -21.47
N LYS A 293 7.25 -20.29 -22.13
CA LYS A 293 7.86 -18.95 -22.27
C LYS A 293 6.78 -17.88 -22.44
N GLY A 294 6.63 -17.03 -21.43
CA GLY A 294 5.74 -15.87 -21.41
C GLY A 294 6.13 -14.79 -22.42
N THR A 295 5.66 -14.91 -23.67
CA THR A 295 5.88 -13.89 -24.72
C THR A 295 4.55 -13.21 -25.05
N MET A 296 4.46 -11.88 -24.91
CA MET A 296 3.25 -11.14 -25.27
C MET A 296 2.95 -11.28 -26.76
N ILE A 297 1.69 -11.58 -27.09
CA ILE A 297 1.22 -11.81 -28.45
C ILE A 297 0.47 -10.58 -28.98
N PHE A 298 -0.57 -10.16 -28.27
CA PHE A 298 -1.38 -9.00 -28.64
C PHE A 298 -2.10 -8.40 -27.43
N ARG A 299 -2.61 -7.19 -27.60
CA ARG A 299 -3.53 -6.51 -26.68
C ARG A 299 -4.90 -6.39 -27.33
N SER A 300 -5.95 -6.51 -26.52
CA SER A 300 -7.35 -6.40 -26.96
C SER A 300 -8.05 -5.35 -26.10
N ALA A 301 -8.65 -4.34 -26.72
CA ALA A 301 -9.30 -3.22 -26.02
C ALA A 301 -10.70 -2.97 -26.56
N TRP A 302 -11.67 -2.80 -25.66
CA TRP A 302 -13.01 -2.36 -26.02
C TRP A 302 -13.03 -0.83 -26.10
N VAL A 303 -13.23 -0.30 -27.31
CA VAL A 303 -13.16 1.14 -27.57
C VAL A 303 -14.54 1.75 -27.80
N GLU A 304 -15.46 0.99 -28.41
CA GLU A 304 -16.82 1.43 -28.71
C GLU A 304 -17.84 0.41 -28.20
N VAL A 305 -19.00 0.91 -27.78
CA VAL A 305 -20.13 0.10 -27.37
C VAL A 305 -20.77 -0.60 -28.59
N GLY A 306 -20.85 -1.93 -28.54
CA GLY A 306 -21.52 -2.74 -29.56
C GLY A 306 -20.60 -3.29 -30.66
N ASP A 307 -19.36 -2.85 -30.72
CA ASP A 307 -18.36 -3.34 -31.68
C ASP A 307 -17.48 -4.47 -31.09
N GLU A 308 -16.74 -5.18 -31.95
CA GLU A 308 -15.72 -6.12 -31.49
C GLU A 308 -14.50 -5.37 -30.90
N PRO A 309 -13.78 -5.96 -29.93
CA PRO A 309 -12.60 -5.34 -29.36
C PRO A 309 -11.48 -5.18 -30.40
N VAL A 310 -10.79 -4.05 -30.33
CA VAL A 310 -9.68 -3.71 -31.23
C VAL A 310 -8.42 -4.43 -30.75
N ARG A 311 -7.81 -5.23 -31.64
CA ARG A 311 -6.62 -6.03 -31.34
C ARG A 311 -5.36 -5.45 -31.95
N SER A 312 -4.34 -5.23 -31.13
CA SER A 312 -3.01 -4.77 -31.53
C SER A 312 -1.98 -5.87 -31.32
N PHE A 313 -1.42 -6.40 -32.41
CA PHE A 313 -0.47 -7.51 -32.37
C PHE A 313 0.96 -7.01 -32.19
N GLY A 314 1.72 -7.72 -31.35
CA GLY A 314 3.16 -7.52 -31.21
C GLY A 314 3.93 -7.93 -32.48
N PRO A 315 5.23 -7.59 -32.54
CA PRO A 315 6.08 -7.90 -33.68
C PRO A 315 6.36 -9.40 -33.84
N GLU A 316 6.34 -10.17 -32.75
CA GLU A 316 6.48 -11.63 -32.77
C GLU A 316 5.11 -12.31 -32.81
N GLN A 317 4.84 -13.09 -33.85
CA GLN A 317 3.60 -13.85 -34.01
C GLN A 317 3.88 -15.34 -34.13
N PHE A 318 3.04 -16.17 -33.51
CA PHE A 318 3.21 -17.63 -33.39
C PHE A 318 2.10 -18.38 -34.12
N VAL A 319 1.99 -18.16 -35.43
CA VAL A 319 0.86 -18.62 -36.28
C VAL A 319 0.71 -20.15 -36.31
N GLU A 320 1.75 -20.89 -35.95
CA GLU A 320 1.76 -22.36 -35.84
C GLU A 320 0.93 -22.93 -34.68
N MET A 321 0.54 -22.09 -33.71
CA MET A 321 -0.28 -22.48 -32.56
C MET A 321 -1.77 -22.43 -32.89
N PRO A 322 -2.61 -23.24 -32.20
CA PRO A 322 -4.05 -23.32 -32.52
C PRO A 322 -4.85 -22.08 -32.09
N PHE A 323 -4.20 -20.96 -31.74
CA PHE A 323 -4.83 -19.75 -31.22
C PHE A 323 -5.22 -18.72 -32.29
N TYR A 324 -4.60 -18.74 -33.48
CA TYR A 324 -4.80 -17.71 -34.51
C TYR A 324 -5.92 -18.07 -35.49
N ASN A 325 -7.15 -18.15 -35.00
CA ASN A 325 -8.32 -18.41 -35.84
C ASN A 325 -9.57 -17.68 -35.30
N LYS A 326 -10.57 -17.50 -36.17
CA LYS A 326 -11.82 -16.79 -35.83
C LYS A 326 -12.55 -17.41 -34.63
N PRO A 327 -12.75 -18.74 -34.52
CA PRO A 327 -13.37 -19.34 -33.34
C PRO A 327 -12.67 -18.97 -32.03
N MET A 328 -11.34 -19.00 -32.00
CA MET A 328 -10.58 -18.61 -30.81
C MET A 328 -10.79 -17.12 -30.49
N PHE A 329 -10.69 -16.22 -31.47
CA PHE A 329 -10.92 -14.80 -31.22
C PHE A 329 -12.35 -14.49 -30.76
N ASP A 330 -13.35 -15.23 -31.22
CA ASP A 330 -14.74 -15.09 -30.76
C ASP A 330 -14.89 -15.51 -29.30
N LEU A 331 -14.21 -16.59 -28.91
CA LEU A 331 -14.15 -17.02 -27.52
C LEU A 331 -13.41 -16.01 -26.65
N LEU A 332 -12.28 -15.47 -27.11
CA LEU A 332 -11.56 -14.41 -26.40
C LEU A 332 -12.39 -13.15 -26.23
N THR A 333 -13.20 -12.77 -27.22
CA THR A 333 -14.17 -11.65 -27.09
C THR A 333 -15.18 -11.92 -25.97
N GLN A 334 -15.63 -13.16 -25.79
CA GLN A 334 -16.53 -13.54 -24.69
C GLN A 334 -15.82 -13.50 -23.33
N PHE A 335 -14.58 -14.01 -23.26
CA PHE A 335 -13.77 -13.95 -22.05
C PHE A 335 -13.50 -12.50 -21.63
N GLU A 336 -13.12 -11.64 -22.58
CA GLU A 336 -12.88 -10.21 -22.34
C GLU A 336 -14.13 -9.54 -21.78
N PHE A 337 -15.29 -9.82 -22.36
CA PHE A 337 -16.54 -9.30 -21.83
C PHE A 337 -16.77 -9.72 -20.37
N LEU A 338 -16.60 -11.00 -20.04
CA LEU A 338 -16.72 -11.48 -18.66
C LEU A 338 -15.66 -10.85 -17.74
N MET A 339 -14.41 -10.74 -18.19
CA MET A 339 -13.32 -10.16 -17.41
C MET A 339 -13.57 -8.69 -17.06
N HIS A 340 -14.14 -7.90 -17.97
CA HIS A 340 -14.41 -6.48 -17.72
C HIS A 340 -15.78 -6.23 -17.08
N ALA A 341 -16.80 -7.04 -17.34
CA ALA A 341 -18.10 -6.97 -16.67
C ALA A 341 -18.07 -7.53 -15.23
N MET A 342 -17.12 -8.43 -14.95
CA MET A 342 -16.87 -9.07 -13.65
C MET A 342 -15.38 -8.95 -13.28
N PRO A 343 -14.90 -7.72 -12.96
CA PRO A 343 -13.49 -7.50 -12.68
C PRO A 343 -13.08 -8.20 -11.38
N ALA A 344 -11.91 -8.86 -11.41
CA ALA A 344 -11.40 -9.64 -10.28
C ALA A 344 -9.87 -9.57 -10.14
N GLY A 345 -9.15 -9.29 -11.23
CA GLY A 345 -7.69 -9.28 -11.23
C GLY A 345 -7.11 -8.18 -10.36
N ARG A 346 -6.01 -8.47 -9.64
CA ARG A 346 -5.38 -7.48 -8.74
C ARG A 346 -4.90 -6.24 -9.49
N VAL A 347 -4.23 -6.42 -10.64
CA VAL A 347 -3.75 -5.31 -11.49
C VAL A 347 -4.94 -4.56 -12.07
N GLN A 348 -5.94 -5.30 -12.57
CA GLN A 348 -7.17 -4.74 -13.10
C GLN A 348 -7.87 -3.83 -12.08
N LEU A 349 -8.15 -4.33 -10.88
CA LEU A 349 -8.85 -3.58 -9.82
C LEU A 349 -8.06 -2.35 -9.36
N LYS A 350 -6.72 -2.47 -9.28
CA LYS A 350 -5.85 -1.32 -8.95
C LYS A 350 -5.95 -0.22 -10.00
N GLU A 351 -5.86 -0.57 -11.29
CA GLU A 351 -5.96 0.41 -12.37
C GLU A 351 -7.38 0.96 -12.54
N LEU A 352 -8.41 0.18 -12.15
CA LEU A 352 -9.79 0.64 -12.15
C LEU A 352 -10.08 1.71 -11.10
N GLU A 353 -9.33 1.78 -10.00
CA GLU A 353 -9.60 2.73 -8.91
C GLU A 353 -9.68 4.18 -9.40
N GLY A 354 -8.65 4.66 -10.11
CA GLY A 354 -8.63 6.03 -10.66
C GLY A 354 -9.69 6.26 -11.73
N VAL A 355 -9.98 5.23 -12.54
CA VAL A 355 -11.01 5.27 -13.58
C VAL A 355 -12.41 5.42 -12.97
N LEU A 356 -12.74 4.57 -12.00
CA LEU A 356 -14.04 4.58 -11.31
C LEU A 356 -14.25 5.89 -10.56
N LEU A 357 -13.22 6.39 -9.87
CA LEU A 357 -13.28 7.68 -9.19
C LEU A 357 -13.58 8.81 -10.19
N ARG A 358 -12.89 8.84 -11.33
CA ARG A 358 -13.13 9.88 -12.34
C ARG A 358 -14.53 9.76 -12.96
N GLN A 359 -15.03 8.55 -13.20
CA GLN A 359 -16.40 8.33 -13.64
C GLN A 359 -17.41 8.86 -12.61
N GLU A 360 -17.17 8.65 -11.32
CA GLU A 360 -18.03 9.15 -10.24
C GLU A 360 -18.08 10.69 -10.22
N GLU A 361 -16.93 11.35 -10.37
CA GLU A 361 -16.85 12.82 -10.47
C GLU A 361 -17.62 13.35 -11.68
N LEU A 362 -17.46 12.73 -12.84
CA LEU A 362 -18.15 13.10 -14.08
C LEU A 362 -19.66 12.84 -14.01
N MET A 363 -20.09 11.87 -13.20
CA MET A 363 -21.51 11.58 -12.95
C MET A 363 -22.16 12.57 -11.97
N ARG A 364 -21.38 13.29 -11.15
CA ARG A 364 -21.92 14.20 -10.13
C ARG A 364 -22.73 15.33 -10.76
N VAL A 365 -23.95 15.57 -10.28
CA VAL A 365 -24.77 16.70 -10.76
C VAL A 365 -24.31 17.97 -10.07
N GLN A 366 -24.05 19.01 -10.85
CA GLN A 366 -23.64 20.32 -10.41
C GLN A 366 -24.82 21.31 -10.44
N PRO A 367 -24.86 22.34 -9.58
CA PRO A 367 -25.98 23.30 -9.54
C PRO A 367 -26.22 24.07 -10.84
N ASN A 368 -25.20 24.18 -11.69
CA ASN A 368 -25.19 24.90 -12.97
C ASN A 368 -25.31 23.97 -14.20
N ASP A 369 -25.60 22.69 -14.02
CA ASP A 369 -25.73 21.76 -15.13
C ASP A 369 -26.92 22.06 -16.04
N THR A 370 -26.69 21.87 -17.35
CA THR A 370 -27.74 21.74 -18.37
C THR A 370 -27.85 20.28 -18.80
N PRO A 371 -28.96 19.83 -19.42
CA PRO A 371 -29.06 18.49 -20.00
C PRO A 371 -27.93 18.19 -21.01
N ARG A 372 -27.41 19.22 -21.69
CA ARG A 372 -26.28 19.09 -22.62
C ARG A 372 -24.94 18.90 -21.88
N SER A 373 -24.66 19.67 -20.83
CA SER A 373 -23.39 19.54 -20.09
C SER A 373 -23.32 18.21 -19.35
N LEU A 374 -24.41 17.77 -18.71
CA LEU A 374 -24.48 16.48 -18.04
C LEU A 374 -24.26 15.33 -19.02
N ARG A 375 -24.95 15.34 -20.17
CA ARG A 375 -24.78 14.32 -21.21
C ARG A 375 -23.36 14.27 -21.77
N SER A 376 -22.72 15.43 -21.98
CA SER A 376 -21.32 15.49 -22.41
C SER A 376 -20.38 14.80 -21.41
N ARG A 377 -20.58 15.02 -20.11
CA ARG A 377 -19.78 14.37 -19.06
C ARG A 377 -20.08 12.88 -18.93
N LEU A 378 -21.31 12.45 -19.16
CA LEU A 378 -21.66 11.02 -19.19
C LEU A 378 -21.02 10.29 -20.37
N TRP A 379 -20.90 10.94 -21.54
CA TRP A 379 -20.11 10.40 -22.66
C TRP A 379 -18.61 10.32 -22.34
N GLU A 380 -18.04 11.35 -21.71
CA GLU A 380 -16.65 11.32 -21.23
C GLU A 380 -16.45 10.18 -20.23
N ALA A 381 -17.38 10.01 -19.28
CA ALA A 381 -17.34 8.93 -18.30
C ALA A 381 -17.40 7.56 -18.99
N LEU A 382 -18.27 7.37 -19.98
CA LEU A 382 -18.35 6.12 -20.73
C LEU A 382 -17.02 5.82 -21.41
N GLY A 383 -16.41 6.82 -22.06
CA GLY A 383 -15.12 6.67 -22.75
C GLY A 383 -13.95 6.23 -21.87
N LEU A 384 -14.03 6.43 -20.55
CA LEU A 384 -13.00 5.94 -19.61
C LEU A 384 -13.13 4.43 -19.34
N ASN A 385 -14.36 3.91 -19.26
CA ASN A 385 -14.63 2.49 -19.10
C ASN A 385 -16.08 2.16 -19.50
N LEU A 386 -16.22 1.36 -20.56
CA LEU A 386 -17.51 0.97 -21.14
C LEU A 386 -18.35 0.03 -20.24
N PHE A 387 -17.74 -0.63 -19.26
CA PHE A 387 -18.36 -1.68 -18.44
C PHE A 387 -18.98 -1.15 -17.14
N ASN A 388 -18.92 0.17 -16.88
CA ASN A 388 -19.60 0.75 -15.73
C ASN A 388 -21.11 0.86 -15.99
N ARG A 389 -21.86 -0.07 -15.39
CA ARG A 389 -23.33 -0.18 -15.50
C ARG A 389 -24.06 1.12 -15.19
N GLN A 390 -23.62 1.83 -14.15
CA GLN A 390 -24.27 3.06 -13.70
C GLN A 390 -24.09 4.19 -14.72
N VAL A 391 -22.90 4.29 -15.32
CA VAL A 391 -22.62 5.28 -16.38
C VAL A 391 -23.49 5.00 -17.59
N VAL A 392 -23.50 3.75 -18.07
CA VAL A 392 -24.31 3.33 -19.24
C VAL A 392 -25.79 3.63 -19.00
N LYS A 393 -26.33 3.22 -17.84
CA LYS A 393 -27.73 3.45 -17.49
C LYS A 393 -28.09 4.94 -17.48
N ARG A 394 -27.30 5.77 -16.81
CA ARG A 394 -27.55 7.21 -16.75
C ARG A 394 -27.42 7.89 -18.11
N LEU A 395 -26.51 7.41 -18.95
CA LEU A 395 -26.38 7.93 -20.31
C LEU A 395 -27.59 7.55 -21.17
N VAL A 396 -28.08 6.31 -21.08
CA VAL A 396 -29.33 5.88 -21.75
C VAL A 396 -30.50 6.77 -21.35
N GLU A 397 -30.65 7.06 -20.05
CA GLU A 397 -31.68 7.98 -19.53
C GLU A 397 -31.52 9.40 -20.09
N ALA A 398 -30.30 9.94 -20.12
CA ALA A 398 -30.00 11.27 -20.64
C ALA A 398 -30.14 11.39 -22.18
N MET A 399 -30.18 10.26 -22.90
CA MET A 399 -30.30 10.18 -24.36
C MET A 399 -31.75 10.01 -24.85
N GLN A 400 -32.73 9.81 -23.97
CA GLN A 400 -34.14 9.59 -24.35
C GLN A 400 -34.73 10.74 -25.20
N ASP A 401 -34.35 11.98 -24.89
CA ASP A 401 -34.79 13.18 -25.60
C ASP A 401 -33.78 13.67 -26.66
N SER A 402 -32.91 12.78 -27.17
CA SER A 402 -31.90 13.10 -28.18
C SER A 402 -32.36 12.79 -29.61
N ASP A 403 -31.80 13.50 -30.58
CA ASP A 403 -32.01 13.25 -32.02
C ASP A 403 -31.12 12.09 -32.56
N GLU A 404 -30.55 11.24 -31.70
CA GLU A 404 -29.58 10.17 -32.05
C GLU A 404 -30.12 8.74 -31.74
N PRO A 405 -31.18 8.27 -32.44
CA PRO A 405 -31.87 7.02 -32.10
C PRO A 405 -31.08 5.73 -32.39
N GLN A 406 -29.98 5.81 -33.15
CA GLN A 406 -29.10 4.67 -33.41
C GLN A 406 -28.14 4.44 -32.25
N GLU A 407 -27.53 5.49 -31.72
CA GLU A 407 -26.62 5.42 -30.57
C GLU A 407 -27.37 5.01 -29.30
N LEU A 408 -28.58 5.54 -29.10
CA LEU A 408 -29.45 5.08 -28.01
C LEU A 408 -29.71 3.57 -28.06
N ARG A 409 -29.97 3.01 -29.25
CA ARG A 409 -30.18 1.56 -29.42
C ARG A 409 -28.93 0.74 -29.11
N LYS A 410 -27.74 1.19 -29.53
CA LYS A 410 -26.46 0.54 -29.17
C LYS A 410 -26.27 0.52 -27.66
N LEU A 411 -26.48 1.66 -26.98
CA LEU A 411 -26.35 1.78 -25.53
C LEU A 411 -27.35 0.90 -24.78
N GLN A 412 -28.60 0.81 -25.25
CA GLN A 412 -29.62 -0.08 -24.68
C GLN A 412 -29.22 -1.55 -24.78
N ALA A 413 -28.79 -2.01 -25.97
CA ALA A 413 -28.32 -3.39 -26.16
C ALA A 413 -27.10 -3.72 -25.30
N TRP A 414 -26.21 -2.74 -25.09
CA TRP A 414 -25.06 -2.90 -24.21
C TRP A 414 -25.43 -2.96 -22.73
N ALA A 415 -26.37 -2.10 -22.30
CA ALA A 415 -26.93 -2.17 -20.95
C ALA A 415 -27.55 -3.56 -20.70
N GLU A 416 -28.37 -4.06 -21.63
CA GLU A 416 -28.95 -5.41 -21.56
C GLU A 416 -27.87 -6.50 -21.49
N ARG A 417 -26.80 -6.38 -22.29
CA ARG A 417 -25.68 -7.32 -22.26
C ARG A 417 -24.96 -7.29 -20.92
N LEU A 418 -24.68 -6.12 -20.34
CA LEU A 418 -24.09 -6.02 -19.00
C LEU A 418 -25.02 -6.68 -17.97
N GLU A 419 -26.31 -6.40 -17.98
CA GLU A 419 -27.31 -7.01 -17.08
C GLU A 419 -27.49 -8.52 -17.27
N SER A 420 -27.06 -9.10 -18.40
CA SER A 420 -27.12 -10.55 -18.62
C SER A 420 -26.13 -11.37 -17.77
N VAL A 421 -25.13 -10.73 -17.17
CA VAL A 421 -24.16 -11.37 -16.26
C VAL A 421 -24.20 -10.69 -14.89
N PRO A 422 -23.98 -11.42 -13.79
CA PRO A 422 -23.80 -10.78 -12.49
C PRO A 422 -22.56 -9.90 -12.52
N GLY A 423 -22.56 -8.78 -11.80
CA GLY A 423 -21.39 -7.92 -11.68
C GLY A 423 -21.62 -6.85 -10.63
N PRO A 424 -20.54 -6.34 -10.01
CA PRO A 424 -20.67 -5.29 -9.00
C PRO A 424 -21.11 -3.97 -9.66
N GLN A 425 -21.74 -3.11 -8.87
CA GLN A 425 -22.00 -1.74 -9.31
C GLN A 425 -20.69 -0.94 -9.30
N GLY A 426 -20.56 0.06 -10.18
CA GLY A 426 -19.35 0.89 -10.25
C GLY A 426 -19.01 1.56 -8.92
N ARG A 427 -20.02 2.05 -8.19
CA ARG A 427 -19.82 2.66 -6.87
C ARG A 427 -19.40 1.63 -5.81
N GLU A 428 -19.96 0.42 -5.82
CA GLU A 428 -19.58 -0.66 -4.90
C GLU A 428 -18.10 -1.06 -5.07
N LEU A 429 -17.62 -1.16 -6.32
CA LEU A 429 -16.20 -1.38 -6.60
C LEU A 429 -15.34 -0.22 -6.07
N LEU A 430 -15.75 1.02 -6.34
CA LEU A 430 -15.01 2.20 -5.88
C LEU A 430 -14.93 2.23 -4.35
N ASP A 431 -16.03 1.99 -3.64
CA ASP A 431 -16.11 2.01 -2.17
C ASP A 431 -15.17 0.98 -1.51
N ALA A 432 -14.86 -0.13 -2.20
CA ALA A 432 -13.88 -1.12 -1.75
C ALA A 432 -12.41 -0.67 -1.91
N THR A 433 -12.14 0.41 -2.64
CA THR A 433 -10.79 0.96 -2.86
C THR A 433 -10.36 2.00 -1.81
N GLY A 434 -9.09 2.41 -1.83
CA GLY A 434 -8.60 3.49 -0.96
C GLY A 434 -9.28 4.83 -1.27
N SER A 435 -9.40 5.17 -2.56
CA SER A 435 -10.02 6.40 -3.04
C SER A 435 -11.51 6.48 -2.70
N GLY A 436 -12.26 5.39 -2.86
CA GLY A 436 -13.69 5.39 -2.53
C GLY A 436 -13.96 5.51 -1.03
N ARG A 437 -13.18 4.83 -0.19
CA ARG A 437 -13.26 5.04 1.28
C ARG A 437 -12.99 6.49 1.67
N LEU A 438 -11.96 7.10 1.08
CA LEU A 438 -11.62 8.50 1.34
C LEU A 438 -12.70 9.46 0.81
N LEU A 439 -13.30 9.18 -0.35
CA LEU A 439 -14.41 9.96 -0.88
C LEU A 439 -15.65 9.88 0.02
N ASN A 440 -16.04 8.67 0.45
CA ASN A 440 -17.13 8.46 1.40
C ASN A 440 -16.89 9.21 2.71
N TRP A 441 -15.65 9.18 3.21
CA TRP A 441 -15.24 9.88 4.41
C TRP A 441 -15.41 11.40 4.26
N LEU A 442 -15.01 11.99 3.13
CA LEU A 442 -15.22 13.42 2.85
C LEU A 442 -16.71 13.77 2.76
N GLU A 443 -17.51 12.92 2.10
CA GLU A 443 -18.95 13.13 1.95
C GLU A 443 -19.69 13.07 3.29
N ALA A 444 -19.26 12.20 4.21
CA ALA A 444 -19.85 12.08 5.54
C ALA A 444 -19.66 13.32 6.44
N ARG A 445 -18.68 14.18 6.13
CA ARG A 445 -18.39 15.42 6.86
C ARG A 445 -19.21 16.61 6.43
N ALA A 446 -19.90 16.53 5.28
CA ALA A 446 -20.76 17.60 4.82
C ALA A 446 -21.90 17.86 5.82
N PRO A 447 -22.11 19.12 6.26
CA PRO A 447 -23.17 19.45 7.21
C PRO A 447 -24.55 19.21 6.60
N GLN A 448 -25.46 18.66 7.41
CA GLN A 448 -26.86 18.48 7.03
C GLN A 448 -27.61 19.83 6.99
N PRO A 449 -28.73 19.95 6.25
CA PRO A 449 -29.46 21.22 6.12
C PRO A 449 -29.84 21.91 7.44
N ALA A 450 -30.17 21.14 8.48
CA ALA A 450 -30.47 21.68 9.81
C ALA A 450 -29.21 22.25 10.50
N GLN A 451 -28.06 21.58 10.37
CA GLN A 451 -26.78 22.05 10.89
C GLN A 451 -26.32 23.32 10.17
N LEU A 452 -26.48 23.39 8.84
CA LEU A 452 -26.21 24.61 8.07
C LEU A 452 -27.01 25.81 8.57
N SER A 453 -28.29 25.61 8.89
CA SER A 453 -29.15 26.66 9.43
C SER A 453 -28.68 27.12 10.82
N ALA A 454 -28.25 26.19 11.67
CA ALA A 454 -27.68 26.51 12.98
C ALA A 454 -26.35 27.26 12.89
N ILE A 455 -25.47 26.84 11.98
CA ILE A 455 -24.18 27.50 11.70
C ILE A 455 -24.42 28.94 11.23
N ALA A 456 -25.33 29.16 10.27
CA ALA A 456 -25.65 30.49 9.78
C ALA A 456 -26.20 31.39 10.90
N ALA A 457 -27.06 30.86 11.77
CA ALA A 457 -27.60 31.59 12.92
C ALA A 457 -26.51 31.95 13.95
N HIS A 458 -25.57 31.04 14.20
CA HIS A 458 -24.44 31.28 15.09
C HIS A 458 -23.50 32.36 14.54
N GLN A 459 -23.12 32.28 13.27
CA GLN A 459 -22.28 33.27 12.60
C GLN A 459 -22.91 34.67 12.58
N ALA A 460 -24.24 34.75 12.39
CA ALA A 460 -24.96 36.02 12.49
C ALA A 460 -24.91 36.65 13.88
N ARG A 461 -24.87 35.83 14.97
CA ARG A 461 -24.76 36.32 16.35
C ARG A 461 -23.35 36.80 16.69
N GLN A 462 -22.31 36.17 16.14
CA GLN A 462 -20.91 36.52 16.41
C GLN A 462 -20.41 37.78 15.66
N GLY A 463 -21.27 38.44 14.88
CA GLY A 463 -20.89 39.68 14.19
C GLY A 463 -20.17 39.48 12.86
N GLY A 464 -20.25 38.29 12.27
CA GLY A 464 -19.74 37.99 10.93
C GLY A 464 -18.81 36.79 10.87
N VAL A 465 -18.36 36.48 9.67
CA VAL A 465 -17.48 35.35 9.37
C VAL A 465 -16.13 35.91 8.91
N PRO A 466 -14.98 35.39 9.38
CA PRO A 466 -13.69 35.81 8.85
C PRO A 466 -13.67 35.60 7.34
N GLN A 467 -13.37 36.65 6.58
CA GLN A 467 -13.28 36.60 5.13
C GLN A 467 -11.92 36.06 4.71
N VAL A 468 -11.94 35.10 3.79
CA VAL A 468 -10.72 34.52 3.17
C VAL A 468 -10.56 35.08 1.76
N GLN A 469 -9.40 35.67 1.46
CA GLN A 469 -8.99 35.98 0.10
C GLN A 469 -8.27 34.78 -0.51
N ILE A 470 -8.86 34.19 -1.55
CA ILE A 470 -8.29 33.09 -2.31
C ILE A 470 -7.53 33.68 -3.50
N LEU A 471 -6.23 33.44 -3.54
CA LEU A 471 -5.32 33.80 -4.62
C LEU A 471 -5.19 32.58 -5.54
N LEU A 472 -5.99 32.53 -6.61
CA LEU A 472 -6.05 31.39 -7.51
C LEU A 472 -5.10 31.58 -8.70
N LEU A 473 -4.14 30.67 -8.84
CA LEU A 473 -3.14 30.69 -9.89
C LEU A 473 -3.59 29.84 -11.09
N ASP A 474 -3.92 30.50 -12.21
CA ASP A 474 -4.22 29.86 -13.50
C ASP A 474 -3.10 30.18 -14.51
N LEU A 475 -1.88 29.75 -14.18
CA LEU A 475 -0.69 30.06 -14.98
C LEU A 475 -0.60 29.23 -16.27
N ASP A 476 -1.29 28.09 -16.31
CA ASP A 476 -1.42 27.23 -17.50
C ASP A 476 -2.52 27.68 -18.46
N ALA A 477 -3.31 28.71 -18.10
CA ALA A 477 -4.49 29.17 -18.85
C ALA A 477 -5.51 28.05 -19.13
N SER A 478 -5.77 27.19 -18.14
CA SER A 478 -6.64 26.02 -18.32
C SER A 478 -8.05 26.28 -17.81
N MET A 479 -8.97 26.55 -18.76
CA MET A 479 -10.37 26.79 -18.43
C MET A 479 -11.04 25.58 -17.74
N VAL A 480 -10.63 24.36 -18.10
CA VAL A 480 -11.17 23.13 -17.49
C VAL A 480 -10.78 23.04 -16.01
N LYS A 481 -9.49 23.29 -15.69
CA LYS A 481 -9.00 23.32 -14.31
C LYS A 481 -9.68 24.44 -13.51
N LEU A 482 -9.77 25.64 -14.09
CA LEU A 482 -10.43 26.79 -13.47
C LEU A 482 -11.90 26.50 -13.15
N GLN A 483 -12.64 25.92 -14.09
CA GLN A 483 -14.05 25.55 -13.89
C GLN A 483 -14.21 24.55 -12.75
N ALA A 484 -13.36 23.52 -12.66
CA ALA A 484 -13.40 22.54 -11.58
C ALA A 484 -13.23 23.20 -10.19
N THR A 485 -12.30 24.15 -10.06
CA THR A 485 -12.13 24.92 -8.82
C THR A 485 -13.37 25.74 -8.50
N LEU A 486 -13.92 26.47 -9.48
CA LEU A 486 -15.10 27.32 -9.29
C LEU A 486 -16.33 26.49 -8.88
N ASP A 487 -16.58 25.36 -9.53
CA ASP A 487 -17.70 24.48 -9.21
C ASP A 487 -17.59 23.95 -7.78
N SER A 488 -16.39 23.51 -7.34
CA SER A 488 -16.17 23.04 -5.98
C SER A 488 -16.38 24.13 -4.92
N LEU A 489 -15.95 25.38 -5.19
CA LEU A 489 -16.11 26.50 -4.28
C LEU A 489 -17.58 26.94 -4.18
N VAL A 490 -18.32 26.89 -5.30
CA VAL A 490 -19.77 27.15 -5.30
C VAL A 490 -20.52 26.07 -4.54
N ALA A 491 -20.12 24.80 -4.70
CA ALA A 491 -20.65 23.67 -3.94
C ALA A 491 -20.31 23.74 -2.45
N SER A 492 -19.20 24.39 -2.08
CA SER A 492 -18.85 24.63 -0.68
C SER A 492 -19.91 25.48 0.03
N HIS A 493 -20.16 25.20 1.30
CA HIS A 493 -21.13 25.93 2.12
C HIS A 493 -20.60 27.27 2.66
N TYR A 494 -19.33 27.59 2.38
CA TYR A 494 -18.69 28.84 2.79
C TYR A 494 -18.87 29.93 1.73
N LYS A 495 -19.46 31.08 2.10
CA LYS A 495 -19.77 32.18 1.17
C LYS A 495 -18.99 33.48 1.45
N ALA A 496 -18.24 33.55 2.54
CA ALA A 496 -17.48 34.73 2.92
C ALA A 496 -16.08 34.76 2.30
N PHE A 497 -15.93 34.46 1.01
CA PHE A 497 -14.63 34.51 0.32
C PHE A 497 -14.54 35.68 -0.65
N LYS A 498 -13.30 36.03 -1.02
CA LYS A 498 -12.98 36.85 -2.19
C LYS A 498 -11.99 36.08 -3.06
N LEU A 499 -12.36 35.82 -4.31
CA LEU A 499 -11.55 35.04 -5.24
C LEU A 499 -10.86 35.97 -6.24
N VAL A 500 -9.52 35.96 -6.24
CA VAL A 500 -8.70 36.69 -7.21
C VAL A 500 -7.98 35.68 -8.09
N VAL A 501 -8.35 35.62 -9.37
CA VAL A 501 -7.78 34.70 -10.35
C VAL A 501 -6.67 35.39 -11.12
N PHE A 502 -5.45 34.90 -10.98
CA PHE A 502 -4.28 35.37 -11.73
C PHE A 502 -4.07 34.43 -12.90
N THR A 503 -4.39 34.89 -14.12
CA THR A 503 -4.32 34.06 -15.33
C THR A 503 -3.37 34.63 -16.37
N THR A 504 -2.61 33.75 -17.03
CA THR A 504 -1.84 34.08 -18.24
C THR A 504 -2.73 34.05 -19.49
N GLY A 505 -3.90 33.41 -19.41
CA GLY A 505 -4.92 33.30 -20.45
C GLY A 505 -5.80 34.53 -20.59
N ASP A 506 -6.66 34.54 -21.60
CA ASP A 506 -7.57 35.65 -21.83
C ASP A 506 -8.62 35.76 -20.72
N LEU A 507 -9.01 37.00 -20.40
CA LEU A 507 -9.93 37.26 -19.30
C LEU A 507 -11.34 36.83 -19.71
N PRO A 508 -11.99 35.89 -18.98
CA PRO A 508 -13.36 35.46 -19.31
C PRO A 508 -14.39 36.58 -19.15
N ALA A 509 -14.11 37.51 -18.23
CA ALA A 509 -14.93 38.68 -17.95
C ALA A 509 -14.07 39.83 -17.43
N THR A 510 -14.51 41.07 -17.71
CA THR A 510 -13.90 42.27 -17.10
C THR A 510 -14.50 42.45 -15.71
N THR A 511 -13.65 42.44 -14.69
CA THR A 511 -14.04 42.55 -13.26
C THR A 511 -13.13 43.53 -12.54
N THR A 512 -13.50 43.93 -11.33
CA THR A 512 -12.77 44.89 -10.50
C THR A 512 -12.44 44.30 -9.14
N ALA A 513 -11.52 44.92 -8.41
CA ALA A 513 -11.18 44.52 -7.04
C ALA A 513 -12.34 44.66 -6.04
N ARG A 514 -13.49 45.23 -6.42
CA ARG A 514 -14.70 45.28 -5.57
C ARG A 514 -15.59 44.04 -5.74
N ASP A 515 -15.42 43.32 -6.83
CA ASP A 515 -16.21 42.12 -7.12
C ASP A 515 -15.71 40.93 -6.28
N THR A 516 -16.63 40.01 -5.96
CA THR A 516 -16.29 38.76 -5.25
C THR A 516 -15.32 37.90 -6.05
N LEU A 517 -15.52 37.84 -7.37
CA LEU A 517 -14.62 37.20 -8.32
C LEU A 517 -13.92 38.28 -9.14
N HIS A 518 -12.60 38.34 -9.03
CA HIS A 518 -11.77 39.30 -9.75
C HIS A 518 -10.71 38.59 -10.59
N PHE A 519 -10.73 38.80 -11.90
CA PHE A 519 -9.71 38.30 -12.82
C PHE A 519 -8.61 39.35 -13.02
N VAL A 520 -7.36 38.91 -12.89
CA VAL A 520 -6.16 39.72 -13.09
C VAL A 520 -5.28 39.04 -14.13
N LYS A 521 -5.03 39.72 -15.25
CA LYS A 521 -4.09 39.25 -16.27
C LYS A 521 -2.66 39.38 -15.74
N VAL A 522 -1.89 38.29 -15.82
CA VAL A 522 -0.49 38.24 -15.37
C VAL A 522 0.42 37.60 -16.42
N THR A 523 1.72 37.68 -16.17
CA THR A 523 2.76 36.90 -16.85
C THR A 523 3.49 36.05 -15.82
N HIS A 524 4.21 35.01 -16.26
CA HIS A 524 5.11 34.24 -15.39
C HIS A 524 6.19 35.12 -14.72
N SER A 525 6.50 36.29 -15.28
CA SER A 525 7.46 37.22 -14.69
C SER A 525 6.89 38.08 -13.55
N ASN A 526 5.62 38.48 -13.60
CA ASN A 526 5.06 39.50 -12.69
C ASN A 526 3.95 39.01 -11.74
N TYR A 527 3.49 37.76 -11.84
CA TYR A 527 2.32 37.30 -11.08
C TYR A 527 2.49 37.46 -9.55
N VAL A 528 3.68 37.23 -8.99
CA VAL A 528 3.93 37.40 -7.55
C VAL A 528 3.81 38.87 -7.11
N GLU A 529 4.29 39.82 -7.92
CA GLU A 529 4.11 41.24 -7.65
C GLU A 529 2.62 41.61 -7.60
N ARG A 530 1.83 41.07 -8.54
CA ARG A 530 0.38 41.26 -8.59
C ARG A 530 -0.34 40.61 -7.40
N ILE A 531 0.13 39.46 -6.94
CA ILE A 531 -0.35 38.83 -5.70
C ILE A 531 -0.14 39.77 -4.51
N ASN A 532 1.09 40.27 -4.31
CA ASN A 532 1.39 41.17 -3.20
C ASN A 532 0.54 42.45 -3.25
N GLN A 533 0.32 43.02 -4.44
CA GLN A 533 -0.59 44.16 -4.64
C GLN A 533 -2.04 43.81 -4.22
N ALA A 534 -2.54 42.65 -4.63
CA ALA A 534 -3.90 42.20 -4.29
C ALA A 534 -4.09 41.93 -2.79
N VAL A 535 -3.06 41.39 -2.11
CA VAL A 535 -3.06 41.17 -0.65
C VAL A 535 -3.07 42.52 0.08
N ALA A 536 -2.22 43.46 -0.33
CA ALA A 536 -2.14 44.79 0.28
C ALA A 536 -3.49 45.55 0.19
N GLN A 537 -4.21 45.42 -0.92
CA GLN A 537 -5.49 46.10 -1.15
C GLN A 537 -6.72 45.36 -0.57
N SER A 538 -6.54 44.15 -0.05
CA SER A 538 -7.64 43.34 0.47
C SER A 538 -8.10 43.79 1.85
N ALA A 539 -9.38 43.61 2.14
CA ALA A 539 -9.96 43.76 3.47
C ALA A 539 -10.12 42.40 4.21
N ALA A 540 -9.82 41.28 3.52
CA ALA A 540 -9.92 39.95 4.09
C ALA A 540 -8.92 39.76 5.24
N GLN A 541 -9.32 39.05 6.30
CA GLN A 541 -8.45 38.75 7.43
C GLN A 541 -7.41 37.68 7.09
N TRP A 542 -7.79 36.73 6.22
CA TRP A 542 -6.99 35.56 5.86
C TRP A 542 -6.71 35.52 4.36
N VAL A 543 -5.58 34.96 3.99
CA VAL A 543 -5.12 34.77 2.61
C VAL A 543 -4.82 33.30 2.40
N LEU A 544 -5.34 32.73 1.32
CA LEU A 544 -5.10 31.35 0.89
C LEU A 544 -4.55 31.37 -0.54
N MET A 545 -3.48 30.64 -0.80
CA MET A 545 -3.00 30.37 -2.17
C MET A 545 -3.57 29.03 -2.64
N ALA A 546 -3.99 28.98 -3.91
CA ALA A 546 -4.45 27.74 -4.56
C ALA A 546 -4.12 27.81 -6.06
N ALA A 547 -4.05 26.65 -6.73
CA ALA A 547 -3.90 26.55 -8.17
C ALA A 547 -5.24 26.21 -8.85
N ALA A 548 -5.42 26.66 -10.09
CA ALA A 548 -6.54 26.20 -10.90
C ALA A 548 -6.50 24.67 -11.02
N GLY A 549 -7.62 24.02 -10.73
CA GLY A 549 -7.75 22.56 -10.68
C GLY A 549 -7.82 22.00 -9.26
N ASP A 550 -7.37 22.77 -8.25
CA ASP A 550 -7.62 22.42 -6.85
C ASP A 550 -9.11 22.56 -6.53
N GLN A 551 -9.67 21.59 -5.82
CA GLN A 551 -11.09 21.54 -5.50
C GLN A 551 -11.31 21.69 -3.99
N PHE A 552 -12.14 22.64 -3.59
CA PHE A 552 -12.50 22.86 -2.20
C PHE A 552 -13.41 21.74 -1.69
N THR A 553 -13.11 21.22 -0.49
CA THR A 553 -14.00 20.30 0.19
C THR A 553 -15.26 21.03 0.68
N ALA A 554 -16.34 20.30 0.90
CA ALA A 554 -17.61 20.89 1.35
C ALA A 554 -17.51 21.52 2.77
N SER A 555 -16.64 20.98 3.61
CA SER A 555 -16.47 21.30 5.03
C SER A 555 -15.26 22.18 5.35
N GLY A 556 -14.18 22.14 4.56
CA GLY A 556 -12.88 22.73 4.92
C GLY A 556 -12.93 24.21 5.32
N LEU A 557 -13.29 25.10 4.38
CA LEU A 557 -13.42 26.54 4.68
C LEU A 557 -14.52 26.83 5.70
N LEU A 558 -15.57 26.03 5.75
CA LEU A 558 -16.64 26.20 6.73
C LEU A 558 -16.14 25.94 8.15
N ARG A 559 -15.40 24.85 8.35
CA ARG A 559 -14.77 24.49 9.63
C ARG A 559 -13.77 25.57 10.06
N ALA A 560 -12.88 25.97 9.17
CA ALA A 560 -11.93 27.04 9.43
C ALA A 560 -12.64 28.36 9.82
N SER A 561 -13.77 28.67 9.19
CA SER A 561 -14.51 29.89 9.48
C SER A 561 -15.14 29.94 10.88
N LEU A 562 -15.47 28.78 11.44
CA LEU A 562 -16.04 28.67 12.79
C LEU A 562 -14.94 28.77 13.84
N GLU A 563 -13.81 28.11 13.62
CA GLU A 563 -12.72 28.10 14.60
C GLU A 563 -11.88 29.37 14.60
N LEU A 564 -11.73 30.03 13.45
CA LEU A 564 -10.96 31.28 13.35
C LEU A 564 -11.78 32.51 13.74
N ALA A 565 -13.05 32.35 14.09
CA ALA A 565 -13.89 33.45 14.56
C ALA A 565 -13.42 33.93 15.94
N GLY A 566 -12.96 35.18 16.03
CA GLY A 566 -12.55 35.80 17.30
C GLY A 566 -11.20 35.34 17.85
N VAL A 567 -10.44 34.51 17.12
CA VAL A 567 -9.12 34.05 17.55
C VAL A 567 -8.06 35.13 17.32
N GLU A 568 -7.31 35.44 18.38
CA GLU A 568 -6.17 36.37 18.35
C GLU A 568 -4.84 35.59 18.41
N GLY A 569 -3.75 36.22 17.96
CA GLY A 569 -2.39 35.66 18.08
C GLY A 569 -2.01 34.58 17.04
N ILE A 570 -2.96 34.07 16.26
CA ILE A 570 -2.67 33.14 15.16
C ILE A 570 -2.23 33.89 13.90
N ARG A 571 -1.11 33.44 13.33
CA ARG A 571 -0.43 34.04 12.18
C ARG A 571 -0.54 33.19 10.92
N ALA A 572 -0.60 31.86 11.08
CA ALA A 572 -0.85 30.94 9.97
C ALA A 572 -1.48 29.63 10.47
N VAL A 573 -2.32 29.03 9.63
CA VAL A 573 -3.00 27.76 9.93
C VAL A 573 -2.75 26.77 8.81
N ALA A 574 -2.13 25.64 9.16
CA ALA A 574 -2.11 24.46 8.31
C ALA A 574 -3.47 23.78 8.38
N MET A 575 -3.98 23.34 7.25
CA MET A 575 -5.12 22.42 7.21
C MET A 575 -4.65 21.09 6.66
N ASP A 576 -5.51 20.09 6.55
CA ASP A 576 -5.18 18.85 5.86
C ASP A 576 -5.48 18.95 4.37
N GLU A 577 -5.02 17.98 3.57
CA GLU A 577 -5.37 17.92 2.15
C GLU A 577 -5.46 16.49 1.63
N VAL A 578 -6.23 16.34 0.57
CA VAL A 578 -6.31 15.12 -0.23
C VAL A 578 -5.57 15.37 -1.52
N GLN A 579 -4.68 14.47 -1.89
CA GLN A 579 -3.89 14.59 -3.11
C GLN A 579 -4.31 13.54 -4.12
N ARG A 580 -4.56 14.00 -5.34
CA ARG A 580 -4.73 13.15 -6.52
C ARG A 580 -3.36 12.79 -7.10
N ARG A 581 -3.10 11.50 -7.22
CA ARG A 581 -1.87 10.96 -7.81
C ARG A 581 -1.94 10.96 -9.33
N SER A 582 -0.82 10.65 -9.97
CA SER A 582 -0.70 10.56 -11.44
C SER A 582 -1.57 9.44 -12.05
N ASP A 583 -1.89 8.39 -11.29
CA ASP A 583 -2.83 7.34 -11.66
C ASP A 583 -4.31 7.70 -11.37
N ALA A 584 -4.56 8.99 -11.09
CA ALA A 584 -5.86 9.57 -10.73
C ALA A 584 -6.46 9.11 -9.39
N THR A 585 -5.81 8.21 -8.65
CA THR A 585 -6.24 7.79 -7.30
C THR A 585 -6.07 8.91 -6.29
N LEU A 586 -6.81 8.84 -5.17
CA LEU A 586 -6.68 9.77 -4.06
C LEU A 586 -5.75 9.21 -2.97
N SER A 587 -5.12 10.13 -2.29
CA SER A 587 -4.27 9.88 -1.14
C SER A 587 -4.45 10.96 -0.11
N MET A 588 -4.25 10.60 1.15
CA MET A 588 -4.46 11.49 2.28
C MET A 588 -3.14 12.10 2.76
N VAL A 589 -3.16 13.39 3.09
CA VAL A 589 -2.04 14.14 3.69
C VAL A 589 -2.54 14.78 4.98
N TRP A 590 -2.61 13.95 6.02
CA TRP A 590 -3.06 14.28 7.36
C TRP A 590 -1.85 14.72 8.16
N ARG A 591 -1.70 16.04 8.29
CA ARG A 591 -0.51 16.64 8.87
C ARG A 591 -0.49 16.40 10.38
N PRO A 592 0.66 16.05 10.99
CA PRO A 592 0.77 15.79 12.42
C PRO A 592 0.90 17.09 13.23
N GLY A 593 0.19 18.16 12.86
CA GLY A 593 0.44 19.50 13.37
C GLY A 593 1.52 20.28 12.58
N ILE A 594 2.20 21.23 13.24
CA ILE A 594 3.15 22.17 12.60
C ILE A 594 4.48 21.53 12.21
N ASN A 595 4.91 20.50 12.94
CA ASN A 595 6.14 19.69 12.75
C ASN A 595 7.26 20.38 11.94
N LEU A 596 8.12 21.13 12.64
CA LEU A 596 9.16 21.96 12.02
C LEU A 596 10.12 21.15 11.14
N ASP A 597 10.50 19.98 11.64
CA ASP A 597 11.45 19.10 10.97
C ASP A 597 10.87 18.52 9.69
N GLN A 598 9.60 18.11 9.70
CA GLN A 598 8.93 17.67 8.50
C GLN A 598 8.63 18.82 7.52
N LEU A 599 8.35 20.03 8.03
CA LEU A 599 8.20 21.24 7.20
C LEU A 599 9.46 21.54 6.38
N GLN A 600 10.64 21.35 6.97
CA GLN A 600 11.93 21.56 6.30
C GLN A 600 12.35 20.35 5.46
N GLY A 601 12.07 19.14 5.95
CA GLY A 601 12.48 17.89 5.33
C GLY A 601 11.60 17.47 4.15
N ALA A 602 10.30 17.76 4.17
CA ALA A 602 9.35 17.47 3.08
C ALA A 602 8.40 18.65 2.81
N PRO A 603 8.92 19.81 2.33
CA PRO A 603 8.13 21.01 2.11
C PRO A 603 6.91 20.82 1.20
N SER A 604 7.03 19.98 0.17
CA SER A 604 5.94 19.72 -0.79
C SER A 604 4.70 19.08 -0.15
N LEU A 605 4.82 18.49 1.04
CA LEU A 605 3.72 17.94 1.83
C LEU A 605 3.27 18.88 2.96
N MET A 606 4.17 19.72 3.47
CA MET A 606 3.93 20.51 4.70
C MET A 606 3.72 22.01 4.44
N ALA A 607 4.24 22.57 3.36
CA ALA A 607 4.30 24.01 3.07
C ALA A 607 3.36 24.42 1.93
N ARG A 608 2.10 23.97 1.97
CA ARG A 608 1.11 24.25 0.91
C ARG A 608 -0.27 24.54 1.48
N HIS A 609 -0.97 25.46 0.82
CA HIS A 609 -2.37 25.83 1.09
C HIS A 609 -2.61 26.30 2.53
N TRP A 610 -1.67 27.05 3.11
CA TRP A 610 -1.86 27.60 4.45
C TRP A 610 -2.82 28.78 4.43
N LEU A 611 -3.66 28.88 5.46
CA LEU A 611 -4.40 30.10 5.74
C LEU A 611 -3.45 31.07 6.45
N LEU A 612 -3.00 32.10 5.74
CA LEU A 612 -2.07 33.10 6.25
C LEU A 612 -2.84 34.31 6.76
N GLN A 613 -2.54 34.77 7.98
CA GLN A 613 -3.12 35.99 8.50
C GLN A 613 -2.54 37.18 7.70
N ARG A 614 -3.43 37.99 7.11
CA ARG A 614 -3.03 39.02 6.14
C ARG A 614 -2.03 40.03 6.71
N GLN A 615 -2.24 40.50 7.93
CA GLN A 615 -1.35 41.49 8.56
C GLN A 615 0.02 40.91 8.91
N ALA A 616 0.09 39.64 9.33
CA ALA A 616 1.35 38.94 9.59
C ALA A 616 2.13 38.76 8.28
N LEU A 617 1.45 38.37 7.20
CA LEU A 617 2.05 38.30 5.87
C LEU A 617 2.58 39.67 5.39
N LEU A 618 1.84 40.75 5.61
CA LEU A 618 2.29 42.11 5.26
C LEU A 618 3.47 42.57 6.12
N ALA A 619 3.48 42.24 7.42
CA ALA A 619 4.54 42.62 8.35
C ALA A 619 5.91 42.04 7.95
N ILE A 620 5.93 40.84 7.39
CA ILE A 620 7.16 40.21 6.89
C ILE A 620 7.49 40.57 5.43
N GLY A 621 6.73 41.46 4.79
CA GLY A 621 6.98 41.96 3.43
C GLY A 621 6.30 41.18 2.29
N GLY A 622 5.32 40.33 2.57
CA GLY A 622 4.58 39.56 1.56
C GLY A 622 5.37 38.38 0.99
N PHE A 623 5.03 37.94 -0.22
CA PHE A 623 5.68 36.86 -0.93
C PHE A 623 6.95 37.32 -1.68
N SER A 624 8.00 36.50 -1.69
CA SER A 624 9.25 36.81 -2.41
C SER A 624 9.05 36.78 -3.93
N THR A 625 9.45 37.83 -4.64
CA THR A 625 9.42 37.86 -6.11
C THR A 625 10.56 37.07 -6.75
N GLU A 626 11.55 36.64 -5.96
CA GLU A 626 12.73 35.89 -6.40
C GLU A 626 12.53 34.37 -6.31
N LEU A 627 11.73 33.89 -5.36
CA LEU A 627 11.57 32.46 -5.01
C LEU A 627 10.15 31.97 -5.33
N LYS A 628 9.84 31.95 -6.62
CA LYS A 628 8.52 31.71 -7.23
C LYS A 628 7.97 30.29 -7.05
N GLN A 629 8.83 29.30 -6.89
CA GLN A 629 8.51 27.88 -6.73
C GLN A 629 8.42 27.45 -5.26
N ALA A 630 8.85 28.29 -4.32
CA ALA A 630 8.87 27.99 -2.88
C ALA A 630 8.21 29.09 -2.03
N LEU A 631 7.19 29.77 -2.58
CA LEU A 631 6.56 30.96 -2.00
C LEU A 631 6.01 30.72 -0.58
N GLU A 632 5.27 29.63 -0.38
CA GLU A 632 4.66 29.33 0.92
C GLU A 632 5.70 28.88 1.94
N LEU A 633 6.65 28.01 1.56
CA LEU A 633 7.78 27.63 2.43
C LEU A 633 8.57 28.86 2.89
N ASP A 634 8.86 29.78 1.97
CA ASP A 634 9.58 31.03 2.24
C ASP A 634 8.87 31.90 3.28
N VAL A 635 7.55 32.06 3.13
CA VAL A 635 6.70 32.80 4.08
C VAL A 635 6.68 32.13 5.44
N LEU A 636 6.45 30.81 5.49
CA LEU A 636 6.35 30.07 6.76
C LEU A 636 7.65 30.13 7.54
N LEU A 637 8.80 29.93 6.90
CA LEU A 637 10.10 30.01 7.57
C LEU A 637 10.43 31.43 8.03
N ARG A 638 10.00 32.48 7.32
CA ARG A 638 10.12 33.88 7.78
C ARG A 638 9.21 34.17 8.97
N LEU A 639 7.98 33.64 9.00
CA LEU A 639 7.10 33.75 10.18
C LEU A 639 7.72 33.05 11.39
N ILE A 640 8.33 31.88 11.21
CA ILE A 640 9.02 31.15 12.28
C ILE A 640 10.25 31.93 12.76
N GLN A 641 11.00 32.55 11.84
CA GLN A 641 12.13 33.40 12.20
C GLN A 641 11.70 34.63 13.02
N ASP A 642 10.57 35.25 12.68
CA ASP A 642 10.07 36.48 13.33
C ASP A 642 9.44 36.23 14.71
N GLY A 643 8.67 35.14 14.86
CA GLY A 643 7.86 34.91 16.07
C GLY A 643 7.89 33.48 16.63
N GLY A 644 8.84 32.65 16.19
CA GLY A 644 8.93 31.24 16.58
C GLY A 644 7.77 30.40 16.05
N LEU A 645 7.58 29.21 16.64
CA LEU A 645 6.46 28.30 16.30
C LEU A 645 5.11 28.78 16.89
N GLY A 646 5.14 29.69 17.87
CA GLY A 646 3.93 30.24 18.49
C GLY A 646 3.04 30.97 17.48
N GLY A 647 1.74 30.76 17.55
CA GLY A 647 0.78 31.35 16.60
C GLY A 647 0.72 30.65 15.24
N LEU A 648 1.44 29.55 15.04
CA LEU A 648 1.13 28.59 13.98
C LEU A 648 0.18 27.54 14.54
N ALA A 649 -0.91 27.25 13.84
CA ALA A 649 -1.88 26.24 14.24
C ALA A 649 -2.13 25.21 13.13
N HIS A 650 -2.63 24.04 13.50
CA HIS A 650 -3.12 23.04 12.55
C HIS A 650 -4.58 22.76 12.85
N LEU A 651 -5.38 22.70 11.79
CA LEU A 651 -6.77 22.31 11.85
C LEU A 651 -6.92 21.00 11.07
N ALA A 652 -7.27 19.92 11.77
CA ALA A 652 -7.37 18.57 11.22
C ALA A 652 -8.65 18.38 10.37
N GLU A 653 -8.77 19.19 9.32
CA GLU A 653 -9.86 19.14 8.35
C GLU A 653 -9.28 19.33 6.95
N PRO A 654 -9.58 18.45 5.98
CA PRO A 654 -9.06 18.62 4.64
C PRO A 654 -9.69 19.83 3.96
N LEU A 655 -8.84 20.76 3.53
CA LEU A 655 -9.27 21.98 2.85
C LEU A 655 -9.52 21.77 1.36
N LEU A 656 -8.65 20.98 0.71
CA LEU A 656 -8.62 20.79 -0.74
C LEU A 656 -8.45 19.33 -1.14
N ILE A 657 -8.99 19.00 -2.32
CA ILE A 657 -8.51 17.91 -3.18
C ILE A 657 -7.63 18.55 -4.26
N CYS A 658 -6.32 18.37 -4.16
CA CYS A 658 -5.33 19.01 -5.04
C CYS A 658 -4.48 17.96 -5.79
N GLN A 659 -3.65 18.38 -6.73
CA GLN A 659 -2.69 17.47 -7.36
C GLN A 659 -1.53 17.17 -6.40
N ALA A 660 -1.16 15.90 -6.32
CA ALA A 660 0.07 15.48 -5.67
C ALA A 660 1.25 16.24 -6.29
N PRO A 661 2.22 16.71 -5.49
CA PRO A 661 3.44 17.29 -6.03
C PRO A 661 4.14 16.24 -6.92
N GLY A 662 4.75 16.69 -8.02
CA GLY A 662 5.56 15.81 -8.87
C GLY A 662 6.85 15.37 -8.19
N ASP A 663 7.56 14.43 -8.81
CA ASP A 663 8.82 13.88 -8.29
C ASP A 663 10.04 14.81 -8.54
N GLU A 664 9.83 16.10 -8.80
CA GLU A 664 10.90 17.05 -9.12
C GLU A 664 11.41 17.76 -7.86
N ALA A 665 12.74 17.79 -7.69
CA ALA A 665 13.37 18.59 -6.64
C ALA A 665 13.39 20.08 -7.06
N HIS A 666 12.71 20.94 -6.30
CA HIS A 666 12.69 22.36 -6.58
C HIS A 666 13.95 23.03 -6.02
N ALA A 667 14.83 23.50 -6.92
CA ALA A 667 16.08 24.16 -6.53
C ALA A 667 15.87 25.36 -5.58
N GLU A 668 14.73 26.05 -5.71
CA GLU A 668 14.38 27.19 -4.87
C GLU A 668 14.03 26.80 -3.43
N GLU A 669 13.49 25.61 -3.16
CA GLU A 669 13.23 25.15 -1.78
C GLU A 669 14.55 25.05 -0.99
N ARG A 670 15.60 24.50 -1.62
CA ARG A 670 16.95 24.44 -1.04
C ARG A 670 17.52 25.83 -0.79
N GLN A 671 17.25 26.79 -1.68
CA GLN A 671 17.68 28.19 -1.49
C GLN A 671 16.96 28.85 -0.31
N VAL A 672 15.63 28.67 -0.21
CA VAL A 672 14.82 29.15 0.92
C VAL A 672 15.36 28.60 2.24
N LEU A 673 15.57 27.28 2.32
CA LEU A 673 16.12 26.63 3.52
C LEU A 673 17.53 27.16 3.85
N THR A 674 18.42 27.27 2.85
CA THR A 674 19.79 27.78 3.06
C THR A 674 19.76 29.20 3.61
N ARG A 675 18.92 30.07 3.02
CA ARG A 675 18.77 31.47 3.44
C ARG A 675 18.22 31.56 4.86
N ASN A 676 17.20 30.77 5.19
CA ASN A 676 16.60 30.76 6.53
C ASN A 676 17.58 30.25 7.60
N LEU A 677 18.29 29.15 7.33
CA LEU A 677 19.28 28.59 8.24
C LEU A 677 20.45 29.55 8.46
N ALA A 678 20.93 30.23 7.40
CA ALA A 678 21.93 31.27 7.52
C ALA A 678 21.47 32.46 8.37
N ALA A 679 20.21 32.89 8.23
CA ALA A 679 19.63 33.95 9.07
C ALA A 679 19.53 33.56 10.55
N ARG A 680 19.46 32.26 10.86
CA ARG A 680 19.52 31.70 12.22
C ARG A 680 20.94 31.45 12.72
N GLY A 681 21.96 31.75 11.90
CA GLY A 681 23.38 31.62 12.27
C GLY A 681 24.05 30.30 11.85
N TYR A 682 23.34 29.40 11.16
CA TYR A 682 23.90 28.13 10.72
C TYR A 682 24.66 28.24 9.39
N ARG A 683 25.69 27.42 9.24
CA ARG A 683 26.40 27.22 7.95
C ARG A 683 25.97 25.91 7.30
N ALA A 684 24.67 25.66 7.34
CA ALA A 684 24.11 24.35 7.06
C ALA A 684 24.36 23.90 5.62
N GLN A 685 24.56 22.60 5.45
CA GLN A 685 24.52 21.92 4.16
C GLN A 685 23.22 21.16 4.06
N ILE A 686 22.50 21.35 2.96
CA ILE A 686 21.24 20.69 2.72
C ILE A 686 21.51 19.61 1.69
N GLY A 687 21.34 18.34 2.04
CA GLY A 687 21.36 17.20 1.14
C GLY A 687 19.96 16.78 0.71
N SER A 688 19.88 15.84 -0.25
CA SER A 688 18.62 15.21 -0.67
C SER A 688 18.95 13.82 -1.20
N ALA A 689 18.38 12.78 -0.57
CA ALA A 689 18.55 11.39 -1.01
C ALA A 689 17.43 10.95 -1.96
N GLN A 690 16.23 11.52 -1.78
CA GLN A 690 15.05 11.28 -2.59
C GLN A 690 14.48 12.63 -3.05
N PRO A 691 13.96 12.74 -4.29
CA PRO A 691 13.35 13.98 -4.76
C PRO A 691 12.26 14.51 -3.80
N GLY A 692 12.21 15.83 -3.61
CA GLY A 692 11.26 16.48 -2.70
C GLY A 692 11.52 16.24 -1.21
N THR A 693 12.62 15.56 -0.85
CA THR A 693 13.06 15.40 0.54
C THR A 693 14.42 16.03 0.79
N TYR A 694 14.60 16.62 1.98
CA TYR A 694 15.81 17.33 2.37
C TYR A 694 16.34 16.83 3.71
N GLN A 695 17.66 16.70 3.77
CA GLN A 695 18.40 16.37 4.99
C GLN A 695 19.30 17.55 5.32
N ILE A 696 19.21 18.05 6.55
CA ILE A 696 19.95 19.24 6.96
C ILE A 696 21.09 18.83 7.87
N ASP A 697 22.32 19.04 7.41
CA ASP A 697 23.51 19.05 8.25
C ASP A 697 23.75 20.50 8.70
N TYR A 698 23.54 20.78 9.98
CA TYR A 698 23.62 22.14 10.54
C TYR A 698 25.07 22.66 10.61
N GLN A 699 26.07 21.79 10.44
CA GLN A 699 27.49 22.14 10.47
C GLN A 699 27.89 22.89 11.76
N HIS A 700 27.49 22.33 12.90
CA HIS A 700 27.85 22.85 14.22
C HIS A 700 29.37 22.98 14.36
N ALA A 701 29.82 24.13 14.86
CA ALA A 701 31.25 24.38 15.04
C ALA A 701 31.84 23.58 16.20
N GLU A 702 31.02 23.33 17.22
CA GLU A 702 31.40 22.59 18.42
C GLU A 702 31.28 21.09 18.19
N ARG A 703 32.13 20.35 18.89
CA ARG A 703 32.11 18.89 18.91
C ARG A 703 32.10 18.45 20.37
N PRO A 704 30.95 18.48 21.06
CA PRO A 704 30.87 18.26 22.50
C PRO A 704 31.29 16.84 22.91
N LEU A 705 31.67 16.65 24.17
CA LEU A 705 31.87 15.30 24.70
C LEU A 705 30.49 14.61 24.87
N VAL A 706 30.37 13.37 24.40
CA VAL A 706 29.16 12.55 24.56
C VAL A 706 29.41 11.41 25.55
N SER A 707 28.54 11.22 26.54
CA SER A 707 28.59 10.06 27.43
C SER A 707 27.52 9.05 27.04
N ILE A 708 27.94 7.87 26.60
CA ILE A 708 27.03 6.73 26.35
C ILE A 708 26.83 5.97 27.66
N ILE A 709 25.59 5.84 28.10
CA ILE A 709 25.21 5.18 29.34
C ILE A 709 24.62 3.81 29.02
N LEU A 710 25.24 2.75 29.56
CA LEU A 710 24.83 1.36 29.41
C LEU A 710 24.54 0.75 30.78
N ALA A 711 23.37 0.15 30.96
CA ALA A 711 23.07 -0.62 32.17
C ALA A 711 23.66 -2.03 32.09
N SER A 712 24.19 -2.51 33.21
CA SER A 712 24.74 -3.86 33.36
C SER A 712 24.08 -4.54 34.56
N GLN A 713 23.40 -5.66 34.30
CA GLN A 713 22.75 -6.49 35.32
C GLN A 713 22.57 -7.92 34.78
N ASP A 714 23.47 -8.83 35.13
CA ASP A 714 23.40 -10.25 34.77
C ASP A 714 23.24 -10.51 33.25
N ASN A 715 23.68 -9.58 32.39
CA ASN A 715 23.39 -9.49 30.95
C ASN A 715 24.66 -9.52 30.06
N PHE A 716 25.67 -10.32 30.44
CA PHE A 716 27.00 -10.33 29.81
C PHE A 716 26.97 -10.40 28.28
N ALA A 717 26.23 -11.35 27.70
CA ALA A 717 26.21 -11.55 26.26
C ALA A 717 25.63 -10.35 25.49
N GLN A 718 24.54 -9.76 25.99
CA GLN A 718 23.91 -8.58 25.40
C GLN A 718 24.86 -7.38 25.50
N LEU A 719 25.33 -7.07 26.71
CA LEU A 719 26.19 -5.92 26.98
C LEU A 719 27.49 -5.99 26.18
N GLN A 720 28.09 -7.18 26.05
CA GLN A 720 29.29 -7.37 25.25
C GLN A 720 29.02 -7.07 23.77
N ARG A 721 27.93 -7.57 23.19
CA ARG A 721 27.57 -7.28 21.78
C ARG A 721 27.32 -5.79 21.56
N CYS A 722 26.55 -5.16 22.46
CA CYS A 722 26.28 -3.74 22.43
C CYS A 722 27.59 -2.92 22.47
N LEU A 723 28.44 -3.15 23.47
CA LEU A 723 29.71 -2.43 23.62
C LEU A 723 30.63 -2.63 22.41
N VAL A 724 30.75 -3.86 21.90
CA VAL A 724 31.54 -4.15 20.69
C VAL A 724 30.99 -3.38 19.49
N SER A 725 29.67 -3.35 19.29
CA SER A 725 29.04 -2.61 18.20
C SER A 725 29.33 -1.11 18.28
N VAL A 726 29.25 -0.52 19.49
CA VAL A 726 29.56 0.88 19.75
C VAL A 726 31.02 1.18 19.41
N LEU A 727 31.96 0.39 19.92
CA LEU A 727 33.39 0.61 19.71
C LEU A 727 33.82 0.43 18.25
N GLN A 728 33.22 -0.53 17.52
CA GLN A 728 33.59 -0.82 16.13
C GLN A 728 32.99 0.18 15.13
N ARG A 729 31.76 0.63 15.36
CA ARG A 729 30.99 1.39 14.38
C ARG A 729 31.01 2.89 14.62
N THR A 730 31.12 3.36 15.86
CA THR A 730 31.11 4.80 16.15
C THR A 730 32.33 5.51 15.54
N ARG A 731 32.09 6.53 14.71
CA ARG A 731 33.15 7.34 14.08
C ARG A 731 33.44 8.64 14.82
N TYR A 732 32.45 9.16 15.55
CA TYR A 732 32.66 10.28 16.46
C TYR A 732 33.74 9.96 17.49
N GLN A 733 34.68 10.87 17.73
CA GLN A 733 35.88 10.59 18.54
C GLN A 733 35.76 11.06 19.99
N ARG A 734 34.91 12.05 20.26
CA ARG A 734 34.77 12.68 21.59
C ARG A 734 33.63 12.03 22.36
N TYR A 735 33.79 10.76 22.73
CA TYR A 735 32.83 10.08 23.58
C TYR A 735 33.51 9.28 24.71
N GLU A 736 32.77 9.07 25.78
CA GLU A 736 33.06 8.07 26.82
C GLU A 736 31.90 7.07 26.91
N VAL A 737 32.18 5.88 27.44
CA VAL A 737 31.15 4.88 27.76
C VAL A 737 31.14 4.66 29.27
N LEU A 738 29.99 4.88 29.90
CA LEU A 738 29.72 4.59 31.30
C LEU A 738 28.88 3.33 31.39
N ILE A 739 29.45 2.27 31.96
CA ILE A 739 28.73 1.03 32.26
C ILE A 739 28.26 1.10 33.71
N ALA A 740 26.97 1.27 33.92
CA ALA A 740 26.33 1.31 35.23
C ALA A 740 26.05 -0.12 35.70
N GLU A 741 26.92 -0.65 36.56
CA GLU A 741 26.86 -2.02 37.06
C GLU A 741 25.98 -2.13 38.31
N ASN A 742 24.85 -2.83 38.16
CA ASN A 742 23.76 -2.90 39.14
C ASN A 742 23.82 -4.13 40.05
N HIS A 743 24.99 -4.40 40.63
CA HIS A 743 25.17 -5.48 41.61
C HIS A 743 24.80 -6.89 41.04
N SER A 744 25.38 -7.22 39.90
CA SER A 744 25.28 -8.52 39.22
C SER A 744 25.87 -9.65 40.06
N GLN A 745 25.33 -10.86 39.89
CA GLN A 745 25.82 -12.10 40.51
C GLN A 745 26.60 -12.98 39.52
N ASN A 746 26.72 -12.54 38.26
CA ASN A 746 27.43 -13.25 37.21
C ASN A 746 28.96 -13.03 37.30
N ALA A 747 29.70 -14.08 37.64
CA ALA A 747 31.16 -14.04 37.78
C ALA A 747 31.91 -13.77 36.46
N GLU A 748 31.37 -14.23 35.33
CA GLU A 748 31.96 -13.97 34.01
C GLU A 748 31.82 -12.49 33.64
N LEU A 749 30.64 -11.91 33.88
CA LEU A 749 30.40 -10.47 33.73
C LEU A 749 31.35 -9.65 34.60
N ASP A 750 31.49 -10.00 35.88
CA ASP A 750 32.37 -9.28 36.79
C ASP A 750 33.84 -9.33 36.35
N SER A 751 34.33 -10.51 35.95
CA SER A 751 35.68 -10.67 35.41
C SER A 751 35.88 -9.87 34.12
N TRP A 752 34.87 -9.82 33.26
CA TRP A 752 34.94 -9.05 32.02
C TRP A 752 34.95 -7.54 32.28
N LEU A 753 34.07 -7.04 33.15
CA LEU A 753 34.04 -5.63 33.55
C LEU A 753 35.37 -5.20 34.18
N ALA A 754 35.94 -6.02 35.09
CA ALA A 754 37.26 -5.77 35.66
C ALA A 754 38.36 -5.69 34.59
N SER A 755 38.26 -6.52 33.54
CA SER A 755 39.19 -6.46 32.41
C SER A 755 39.06 -5.17 31.59
N LEU A 756 37.85 -4.60 31.46
CA LEU A 756 37.62 -3.32 30.80
C LEU A 756 38.20 -2.15 31.60
N GLU A 757 37.99 -2.15 32.92
CA GLU A 757 38.56 -1.16 33.86
C GLU A 757 40.09 -1.11 33.77
N SER A 758 40.75 -2.25 33.50
CA SER A 758 42.21 -2.33 33.36
C SER A 758 42.77 -1.86 32.01
N ARG A 759 41.92 -1.69 30.97
CA ARG A 759 42.35 -1.60 29.56
C ARG A 759 42.14 -0.24 28.88
N GLY A 760 41.45 0.75 29.44
CA GLY A 760 41.18 1.97 28.68
C GLY A 760 40.81 3.25 29.42
N GLU A 761 41.17 4.38 28.82
CA GLU A 761 40.81 5.76 29.22
C GLU A 761 39.36 6.15 28.87
N ARG A 762 38.69 5.39 27.99
CA ARG A 762 37.37 5.74 27.38
C ARG A 762 36.16 4.99 27.95
N ILE A 763 36.37 3.90 28.68
CA ILE A 763 35.29 3.10 29.27
C ILE A 763 35.44 3.19 30.79
N ARG A 764 34.37 3.53 31.50
CA ARG A 764 34.32 3.56 32.96
C ARG A 764 33.19 2.68 33.43
N VAL A 765 33.47 1.85 34.43
CA VAL A 765 32.45 1.05 35.10
C VAL A 765 32.08 1.75 36.41
N LEU A 766 30.79 2.02 36.60
CA LEU A 766 30.23 2.64 37.79
C LEU A 766 29.49 1.55 38.56
N ARG A 767 30.08 1.08 39.66
CA ARG A 767 29.55 -0.05 40.43
C ARG A 767 28.62 0.45 41.53
N SER A 768 27.39 -0.06 41.56
CA SER A 768 26.46 0.19 42.65
C SER A 768 26.70 -0.78 43.81
N GLU A 769 26.64 -0.26 45.05
CA GLU A 769 26.77 -1.07 46.27
C GLU A 769 25.56 -2.00 46.50
N ARG A 770 24.40 -1.64 45.94
CA ARG A 770 23.14 -2.39 46.04
C ARG A 770 22.39 -2.35 44.72
N ARG A 771 21.43 -3.27 44.53
CA ARG A 771 20.52 -3.19 43.39
C ARG A 771 19.65 -1.94 43.47
N LEU A 772 19.62 -1.18 42.38
CA LEU A 772 18.78 0.01 42.16
C LEU A 772 17.70 -0.32 41.11
N SER A 773 16.64 0.49 41.06
CA SER A 773 15.69 0.49 39.94
C SER A 773 16.38 0.99 38.65
N HIS A 774 15.77 0.75 37.50
CA HIS A 774 16.34 1.14 36.21
C HIS A 774 16.57 2.65 36.15
N SER A 775 15.55 3.45 36.47
CA SER A 775 15.66 4.91 36.50
C SER A 775 16.74 5.41 37.48
N ALA A 776 16.79 4.85 38.69
CA ALA A 776 17.78 5.26 39.70
C ALA A 776 19.22 4.94 39.27
N LEU A 777 19.43 3.79 38.63
CA LEU A 777 20.73 3.40 38.07
C LEU A 777 21.19 4.36 36.97
N TYR A 778 20.31 4.66 36.01
CA TYR A 778 20.60 5.60 34.93
C TYR A 778 20.83 7.01 35.46
N ASN A 779 19.97 7.52 36.35
CA ASN A 779 20.13 8.83 36.99
C ASN A 779 21.49 8.94 37.71
N ALA A 780 21.92 7.89 38.43
CA ALA A 780 23.22 7.85 39.07
C ALA A 780 24.38 7.91 38.07
N ALA A 781 24.30 7.15 36.99
CA ALA A 781 25.32 7.17 35.94
C ALA A 781 25.38 8.50 35.18
N CYS A 782 24.23 9.10 34.89
CA CYS A 782 24.12 10.40 34.23
C CYS A 782 24.76 11.53 35.06
N ARG A 783 24.64 11.50 36.39
CA ARG A 783 25.32 12.47 37.27
C ARG A 783 26.84 12.40 37.14
N GLU A 784 27.39 11.19 37.05
CA GLU A 784 28.82 10.89 36.92
C GLU A 784 29.40 11.09 35.50
N ALA A 785 28.52 11.33 34.53
CA ALA A 785 28.89 11.59 33.14
C ALA A 785 29.64 12.92 33.00
N LYS A 786 30.68 12.94 32.17
CA LYS A 786 31.47 14.14 31.85
C LYS A 786 31.02 14.80 30.54
N GLY A 787 30.24 14.10 29.74
CA GLY A 787 29.72 14.59 28.48
C GLY A 787 28.69 15.71 28.69
N GLU A 788 28.70 16.64 27.75
CA GLU A 788 27.69 17.70 27.62
C GLU A 788 26.37 17.11 27.09
N TYR A 789 26.46 16.01 26.35
CA TYR A 789 25.33 15.22 25.88
C TYR A 789 25.39 13.81 26.44
N LEU A 790 24.22 13.31 26.80
CA LEU A 790 23.98 11.95 27.27
C LEU A 790 23.34 11.14 26.14
N VAL A 791 23.80 9.91 25.94
CA VAL A 791 23.09 8.89 25.16
C VAL A 791 22.68 7.78 26.10
N LEU A 792 21.37 7.60 26.28
CA LEU A 792 20.84 6.43 26.98
C LEU A 792 20.68 5.33 25.94
N LEU A 793 21.48 4.26 26.05
CA LEU A 793 21.50 3.15 25.11
C LEU A 793 21.14 1.86 25.85
N SER A 794 20.23 1.07 25.29
CA SER A 794 19.89 -0.23 25.86
C SER A 794 21.06 -1.20 25.70
N SER A 795 21.27 -2.04 26.72
CA SER A 795 22.36 -3.01 26.73
C SER A 795 22.24 -4.15 25.71
N ASP A 796 21.07 -4.32 25.10
CA ASP A 796 20.78 -5.29 24.03
C ASP A 796 20.63 -4.63 22.64
N ALA A 797 20.93 -3.33 22.54
CA ALA A 797 20.95 -2.61 21.27
C ALA A 797 22.30 -2.79 20.55
N GLU A 798 22.27 -2.87 19.22
CA GLU A 798 23.50 -2.85 18.40
C GLU A 798 23.47 -1.69 17.39
N VAL A 799 24.57 -0.95 17.30
CA VAL A 799 24.71 0.15 16.34
C VAL A 799 24.71 -0.41 14.91
N VAL A 800 23.94 0.19 14.00
CA VAL A 800 23.93 -0.25 12.59
C VAL A 800 24.86 0.61 11.75
N ASN A 801 24.65 1.92 11.71
CA ASN A 801 25.39 2.84 10.85
C ASN A 801 26.49 3.61 11.60
N ALA A 802 27.57 3.92 10.88
CA ALA A 802 28.80 4.43 11.50
C ALA A 802 28.70 5.88 11.99
N ASN A 803 27.82 6.67 11.37
CA ASN A 803 27.57 8.09 11.65
C ASN A 803 26.39 8.32 12.61
N TRP A 804 25.90 7.29 13.30
CA TRP A 804 24.72 7.38 14.17
C TRP A 804 24.82 8.50 15.23
N MET A 805 26.01 8.64 15.85
CA MET A 805 26.23 9.63 16.89
C MET A 805 26.26 11.05 16.32
N GLU A 806 26.90 11.24 15.17
CA GLU A 806 26.89 12.50 14.43
C GLU A 806 25.47 12.89 14.01
N SER A 807 24.65 11.92 13.57
CA SER A 807 23.25 12.15 13.21
C SER A 807 22.40 12.58 14.41
N LEU A 808 22.57 11.94 15.57
CA LEU A 808 21.89 12.35 16.81
C LEU A 808 22.34 13.75 17.25
N LEU A 809 23.66 13.99 17.29
CA LEU A 809 24.24 15.27 17.70
C LEU A 809 23.88 16.43 16.77
N ASN A 810 23.72 16.17 15.47
CA ASN A 810 23.32 17.18 14.50
C ASN A 810 21.97 17.80 14.88
N GLN A 811 21.06 17.00 15.41
CA GLN A 811 19.76 17.45 15.90
C GLN A 811 19.82 17.96 17.34
N ALA A 812 20.53 17.27 18.24
CA ALA A 812 20.55 17.59 19.67
C ALA A 812 21.23 18.94 20.01
N GLN A 813 22.10 19.45 19.13
CA GLN A 813 22.75 20.76 19.30
C GLN A 813 21.87 21.95 18.88
N ARG A 814 20.65 21.71 18.37
CA ARG A 814 19.71 22.78 18.07
C ARG A 814 19.08 23.30 19.38
N PRO A 815 19.04 24.62 19.61
CA PRO A 815 18.51 25.17 20.86
C PRO A 815 17.06 24.81 21.16
N GLU A 816 16.24 24.59 20.13
CA GLU A 816 14.84 24.20 20.26
C GLU A 816 14.61 22.69 20.49
N VAL A 817 15.65 21.85 20.40
CA VAL A 817 15.53 20.38 20.51
C VAL A 817 15.99 19.92 21.89
N GLY A 818 15.16 19.12 22.54
CA GLY A 818 15.44 18.59 23.87
C GLY A 818 15.84 17.11 23.86
N VAL A 819 15.14 16.28 23.07
CA VAL A 819 15.41 14.85 22.98
C VAL A 819 15.52 14.43 21.52
N VAL A 820 16.47 13.55 21.21
CA VAL A 820 16.64 12.95 19.88
C VAL A 820 16.61 11.43 19.96
N GLY A 821 15.76 10.78 19.19
CA GLY A 821 15.66 9.32 19.11
C GLY A 821 16.18 8.76 17.79
N ALA A 822 16.62 7.49 17.83
CA ALA A 822 17.02 6.72 16.66
C ALA A 822 15.87 5.86 16.10
N ARG A 823 15.97 5.50 14.82
CA ARG A 823 15.12 4.46 14.20
C ARG A 823 15.61 3.08 14.63
N LEU A 824 14.70 2.25 15.13
CA LEU A 824 14.97 0.88 15.50
C LEU A 824 14.61 -0.07 14.35
N VAL A 825 15.46 -1.07 14.12
CA VAL A 825 15.29 -2.08 13.07
C VAL A 825 15.56 -3.49 13.61
N ASP A 826 15.09 -4.51 12.90
CA ASP A 826 15.42 -5.92 13.13
C ASP A 826 16.57 -6.41 12.23
N GLU A 827 16.94 -7.69 12.37
CA GLU A 827 18.04 -8.31 11.60
C GLU A 827 17.72 -8.41 10.10
N GLN A 828 16.44 -8.40 9.74
CA GLN A 828 15.93 -8.40 8.37
C GLN A 828 15.89 -6.98 7.78
N GLY A 829 16.13 -5.97 8.59
CA GLY A 829 16.11 -4.56 8.22
C GLY A 829 14.71 -3.94 8.21
N LEU A 830 13.69 -4.64 8.71
CA LEU A 830 12.38 -4.05 8.94
C LEU A 830 12.45 -3.08 10.10
N THR A 831 11.66 -2.01 10.02
CA THR A 831 11.51 -1.06 11.11
C THR A 831 10.75 -1.73 12.25
N THR A 832 11.35 -1.77 13.42
CA THR A 832 10.65 -2.20 14.64
C THR A 832 9.97 -1.01 15.31
N GLN A 833 10.57 0.17 15.24
CA GLN A 833 10.01 1.41 15.79
C GLN A 833 10.72 2.66 15.26
N ALA A 834 9.95 3.70 14.94
CA ALA A 834 10.44 5.00 14.51
C ALA A 834 9.58 6.13 15.12
N GLY A 835 9.72 6.30 16.44
CA GLY A 835 8.91 7.21 17.25
C GLY A 835 7.76 6.50 17.96
N LEU A 836 7.21 7.14 18.97
CA LEU A 836 6.10 6.64 19.78
C LEU A 836 4.88 7.56 19.63
N ILE A 837 3.70 6.95 19.51
CA ILE A 837 2.42 7.64 19.39
C ILE A 837 1.60 7.37 20.65
N LEU A 838 1.15 8.43 21.31
CA LEU A 838 0.27 8.32 22.48
C LEU A 838 -1.15 7.91 22.03
N GLY A 839 -1.79 7.03 22.78
CA GLY A 839 -3.12 6.50 22.50
C GLY A 839 -3.16 5.33 21.51
N LEU A 840 -2.11 5.10 20.71
CA LEU A 840 -2.08 4.02 19.71
C LEU A 840 -2.19 2.64 20.41
N ASN A 841 -3.07 1.79 19.88
CA ASN A 841 -3.45 0.50 20.46
C ASN A 841 -3.95 0.60 21.92
N GLY A 842 -4.60 1.71 22.28
CA GLY A 842 -5.25 1.93 23.58
C GLY A 842 -4.38 2.56 24.66
N HIS A 843 -3.07 2.62 24.47
CA HIS A 843 -2.15 3.32 25.38
C HIS A 843 -0.99 4.00 24.64
N LEU A 844 -0.07 3.25 24.05
CA LEU A 844 1.17 3.73 23.46
C LEU A 844 1.56 2.75 22.36
N GLY A 845 1.96 3.24 21.19
CA GLY A 845 2.33 2.36 20.08
C GLY A 845 3.57 2.82 19.33
N ALA A 846 4.27 1.84 18.75
CA ALA A 846 5.44 2.04 17.92
C ALA A 846 5.05 2.45 16.50
N ALA A 847 5.50 3.63 16.07
CA ALA A 847 5.27 4.08 14.70
C ALA A 847 6.09 3.24 13.71
N PHE A 848 5.46 2.88 12.59
CA PHE A 848 6.07 2.18 11.43
C PHE A 848 6.60 0.76 11.70
N ALA A 849 6.15 0.10 12.77
CA ALA A 849 6.49 -1.30 13.02
C ALA A 849 6.10 -2.20 11.82
N GLY A 850 7.05 -2.99 11.33
CA GLY A 850 6.91 -3.89 10.17
C GLY A 850 7.13 -3.26 8.80
N GLU A 851 7.41 -1.95 8.72
CA GLU A 851 7.71 -1.29 7.45
C GLU A 851 9.12 -1.65 6.95
N ALA A 852 9.26 -1.90 5.65
CA ALA A 852 10.53 -2.28 5.02
C ALA A 852 11.62 -1.21 5.18
N LYS A 853 12.88 -1.61 5.04
CA LYS A 853 14.05 -0.74 5.22
C LYS A 853 13.99 0.54 4.38
N ASP A 854 13.60 0.39 3.12
CA ASP A 854 13.54 1.42 2.09
C ASP A 854 12.17 2.10 1.97
N ALA A 855 11.18 1.68 2.77
CA ALA A 855 9.87 2.31 2.79
C ALA A 855 10.00 3.81 3.16
N PRO A 856 9.29 4.71 2.47
CA PRO A 856 9.27 6.14 2.82
C PRO A 856 8.62 6.40 4.18
N GLY A 857 7.76 5.48 4.62
CA GLY A 857 6.82 5.73 5.71
C GLY A 857 5.75 6.75 5.32
N TYR A 858 4.77 6.93 6.20
CA TYR A 858 3.72 7.92 6.00
C TYR A 858 4.32 9.32 5.89
N MET A 859 3.99 10.06 4.83
CA MET A 859 4.52 11.40 4.54
C MET A 859 6.06 11.49 4.62
N ASN A 860 6.76 10.48 4.08
CA ASN A 860 8.23 10.41 4.04
C ASN A 860 8.93 10.39 5.42
N SER A 861 8.20 10.08 6.51
CA SER A 861 8.70 10.15 7.89
C SER A 861 9.85 9.17 8.21
N LEU A 862 10.12 8.17 7.35
CA LEU A 862 11.28 7.27 7.50
C LEU A 862 12.52 7.74 6.70
N TRP A 863 12.40 8.83 5.94
CA TRP A 863 13.49 9.42 5.15
C TRP A 863 13.99 10.75 5.73
N VAL A 864 13.12 11.50 6.41
CA VAL A 864 13.41 12.84 6.97
C VAL A 864 13.17 12.88 8.48
N GLU A 865 13.80 13.83 9.16
CA GLU A 865 13.53 14.11 10.57
C GLU A 865 12.06 14.49 10.81
N LYS A 866 11.54 14.06 11.96
CA LYS A 866 10.16 14.33 12.35
C LYS A 866 10.03 14.51 13.86
N ASN A 867 9.17 15.44 14.28
CA ASN A 867 8.81 15.60 15.69
C ASN A 867 7.80 14.55 16.14
N TYR A 868 8.01 14.00 17.34
CA TYR A 868 7.12 13.04 18.00
C TYR A 868 6.87 13.48 19.44
N SER A 869 5.83 12.93 20.08
CA SER A 869 5.60 13.16 21.51
C SER A 869 6.58 12.40 22.38
N ALA A 870 7.03 11.22 21.95
CA ALA A 870 8.10 10.47 22.59
C ALA A 870 8.92 9.63 21.60
N VAL A 871 10.13 9.27 22.04
CA VAL A 871 11.02 8.31 21.38
C VAL A 871 11.47 7.29 22.42
N SER A 872 12.02 6.17 21.98
CA SER A 872 12.33 5.05 22.88
C SER A 872 13.64 5.19 23.62
N GLY A 873 13.63 4.72 24.87
CA GLY A 873 14.80 4.51 25.72
C GLY A 873 15.80 3.48 25.20
N ALA A 874 15.48 2.76 24.10
CA ALA A 874 16.46 1.90 23.45
C ALA A 874 17.66 2.68 22.93
N CYS A 875 17.43 3.90 22.42
CA CYS A 875 18.48 4.85 22.05
C CYS A 875 17.90 6.26 21.95
N LEU A 876 18.22 7.09 22.94
CA LEU A 876 17.89 8.52 22.94
C LEU A 876 19.09 9.37 23.38
N MET A 877 19.15 10.60 22.87
CA MET A 877 20.18 11.59 23.18
C MET A 877 19.54 12.89 23.70
N LEU A 878 20.16 13.49 24.70
CA LEU A 878 19.80 14.83 25.19
C LEU A 878 20.96 15.53 25.88
N ALA A 879 20.87 16.86 26.03
CA ALA A 879 21.83 17.63 26.79
C ALA A 879 21.78 17.25 28.28
N LYS A 880 22.95 17.12 28.92
CA LYS A 880 23.05 16.77 30.34
C LYS A 880 22.36 17.81 31.22
N ASP A 881 22.59 19.09 30.97
CA ASP A 881 21.98 20.19 31.75
C ASP A 881 20.46 20.16 31.66
N LEU A 882 19.90 19.81 30.50
CA LEU A 882 18.45 19.66 30.33
C LEU A 882 17.92 18.44 31.08
N TYR A 883 18.62 17.30 31.00
CA TYR A 883 18.25 16.10 31.77
C TYR A 883 18.17 16.39 33.27
N GLU A 884 19.15 17.12 33.81
CA GLU A 884 19.15 17.54 35.21
C GLU A 884 18.04 18.55 35.52
N ALA A 885 17.80 19.53 34.63
CA ALA A 885 16.78 20.56 34.80
C ALA A 885 15.35 20.01 34.83
N VAL A 886 15.04 18.97 34.04
CA VAL A 886 13.72 18.31 34.04
C VAL A 886 13.58 17.19 35.07
N GLY A 887 14.59 17.00 35.93
CA GLY A 887 14.57 16.03 37.02
C GLY A 887 14.86 14.58 36.62
N GLY A 888 15.50 14.34 35.47
CA GLY A 888 15.94 13.02 35.03
C GLY A 888 14.81 12.02 34.78
N LEU A 889 15.13 10.72 34.89
CA LEU A 889 14.13 9.65 34.82
C LEU A 889 13.36 9.55 36.15
N ASP A 890 12.06 9.30 36.08
CA ASP A 890 11.21 9.14 37.26
C ASP A 890 11.58 7.83 38.02
N GLU A 891 11.96 7.96 39.29
CA GLU A 891 12.40 6.84 40.15
C GLU A 891 11.26 6.20 40.95
N GLU A 892 10.02 6.70 40.85
CA GLU A 892 8.90 6.29 41.70
C GLU A 892 7.81 5.55 40.92
N HIS A 893 7.20 6.20 39.93
CA HIS A 893 6.02 5.72 39.21
C HIS A 893 6.39 4.94 37.95
N PHE A 894 7.54 5.25 37.35
CA PHE A 894 7.97 4.72 36.04
C PHE A 894 9.34 4.03 36.10
N ASP A 895 9.76 3.63 37.30
CA ASP A 895 11.09 3.11 37.59
C ASP A 895 11.47 1.81 36.84
N GLN A 896 10.48 1.11 36.30
CA GLN A 896 10.61 -0.13 35.52
C GLN A 896 10.07 -0.03 34.09
N ALA A 897 9.21 0.95 33.77
CA ALA A 897 8.60 1.09 32.45
C ALA A 897 8.17 2.54 32.19
N PHE A 898 8.34 3.00 30.95
CA PHE A 898 7.89 4.31 30.44
C PHE A 898 8.56 5.57 31.01
N ALA A 899 9.67 5.45 31.75
CA ALA A 899 10.44 6.62 32.21
C ALA A 899 11.03 7.45 31.06
N ASP A 900 11.33 6.81 29.92
CA ASP A 900 11.74 7.45 28.67
C ASP A 900 10.62 8.32 28.06
N VAL A 901 9.38 7.81 28.07
CA VAL A 901 8.20 8.55 27.62
C VAL A 901 7.93 9.74 28.55
N ASP A 902 7.95 9.52 29.86
CA ASP A 902 7.80 10.60 30.85
C ASP A 902 8.86 11.69 30.69
N LEU A 903 10.12 11.31 30.45
CA LEU A 903 11.22 12.25 30.18
C LEU A 903 10.95 13.10 28.93
N CYS A 904 10.49 12.48 27.83
CA CYS A 904 10.12 13.21 26.62
C CYS A 904 9.00 14.22 26.87
N LEU A 905 7.98 13.84 27.65
CA LEU A 905 6.83 14.70 27.94
C LEU A 905 7.19 15.85 28.89
N LYS A 906 8.02 15.61 29.92
CA LYS A 906 8.58 16.69 30.77
C LYS A 906 9.40 17.68 29.95
N THR A 907 10.18 17.17 29.01
CA THR A 907 10.99 18.00 28.11
C THR A 907 10.12 18.84 27.17
N ALA A 908 9.02 18.26 26.66
CA ALA A 908 8.05 18.97 25.85
C ALA A 908 7.30 20.07 26.63
N ASP A 909 6.95 19.84 27.90
CA ASP A 909 6.34 20.84 28.77
C ASP A 909 7.31 22.00 29.12
N ALA A 910 8.62 21.74 29.08
CA ALA A 910 9.66 22.77 29.14
C ALA A 910 9.84 23.55 27.83
N GLY A 911 9.06 23.24 26.78
CA GLY A 911 9.04 23.97 25.50
C GLY A 911 10.00 23.43 24.43
N TYR A 912 10.60 22.25 24.64
CA TYR A 912 11.54 21.64 23.70
C TYR A 912 10.87 20.64 22.75
N LEU A 913 11.46 20.46 21.57
CA LEU A 913 11.06 19.44 20.61
C LEU A 913 11.69 18.09 20.93
N THR A 914 10.92 17.02 20.72
CA THR A 914 11.43 15.65 20.63
C THR A 914 11.51 15.27 19.15
N VAL A 915 12.72 14.97 18.66
CA VAL A 915 13.01 14.70 17.25
C VAL A 915 13.39 13.24 17.07
N LEU A 916 12.77 12.56 16.11
CA LEU A 916 13.29 11.30 15.60
C LEU A 916 14.16 11.59 14.37
N THR A 917 15.39 11.07 14.33
CA THR A 917 16.20 11.06 13.11
C THR A 917 16.29 9.64 12.53
N PRO A 918 15.81 9.41 11.30
CA PRO A 918 15.96 8.11 10.65
C PRO A 918 17.41 7.84 10.20
N GLN A 919 18.29 8.84 10.31
CA GLN A 919 19.71 8.74 9.95
C GLN A 919 20.52 7.98 11.01
N ALA A 920 20.01 7.81 12.23
CA ALA A 920 20.58 6.92 13.24
C ALA A 920 19.76 5.63 13.30
N GLN A 921 20.40 4.49 13.04
CA GLN A 921 19.78 3.18 13.01
C GLN A 921 20.39 2.26 14.08
N ILE A 922 19.52 1.63 14.85
CA ILE A 922 19.85 0.74 15.96
C ILE A 922 19.11 -0.58 15.77
N LEU A 923 19.84 -1.69 15.84
CA LEU A 923 19.25 -3.02 15.86
C LEU A 923 18.68 -3.26 17.25
N HIS A 924 17.35 -3.37 17.35
CA HIS A 924 16.64 -3.58 18.61
C HIS A 924 15.20 -4.06 18.32
N PRO A 925 14.62 -4.99 19.11
CA PRO A 925 13.28 -5.53 18.86
C PRO A 925 12.15 -4.49 18.96
N GLY A 926 12.39 -3.36 19.64
CA GLY A 926 11.45 -2.25 19.73
C GLY A 926 10.15 -2.58 20.48
N THR A 927 10.12 -3.69 21.22
CA THR A 927 8.99 -4.11 22.03
C THR A 927 8.73 -3.13 23.17
N LEU A 928 7.47 -2.69 23.29
CA LEU A 928 7.04 -1.87 24.41
C LEU A 928 6.93 -2.71 25.68
N ALA A 929 7.13 -2.08 26.83
CA ALA A 929 6.99 -2.74 28.12
C ALA A 929 5.53 -3.16 28.36
N ASP A 930 5.32 -4.44 28.70
CA ASP A 930 4.02 -4.95 29.13
C ASP A 930 3.83 -4.67 30.64
N ASN A 931 3.41 -3.44 30.95
CA ASN A 931 3.10 -3.03 32.31
C ASN A 931 1.82 -2.18 32.34
N PRO A 932 0.63 -2.80 32.45
CA PRO A 932 -0.66 -2.10 32.41
C PRO A 932 -0.82 -1.05 33.52
N GLN A 933 -0.25 -1.29 34.70
CA GLN A 933 -0.33 -0.36 35.82
C GLN A 933 0.49 0.91 35.54
N ALA A 934 1.72 0.77 35.06
CA ALA A 934 2.56 1.90 34.67
C ALA A 934 1.96 2.65 33.47
N ALA A 935 1.38 1.94 32.49
CA ALA A 935 0.70 2.55 31.36
C ALA A 935 -0.52 3.39 31.79
N ALA A 936 -1.33 2.87 32.73
CA ALA A 936 -2.45 3.61 33.30
C ALA A 936 -1.99 4.84 34.09
N ALA A 937 -0.93 4.72 34.91
CA ALA A 937 -0.35 5.84 35.64
C ALA A 937 0.23 6.92 34.71
N LEU A 938 0.87 6.51 33.61
CA LEU A 938 1.39 7.41 32.59
C LEU A 938 0.26 8.18 31.90
N LYS A 939 -0.83 7.48 31.52
CA LYS A 939 -2.02 8.08 30.94
C LYS A 939 -2.71 9.04 31.91
N ASP A 940 -2.78 8.72 33.20
CA ASP A 940 -3.38 9.58 34.21
C ASP A 940 -2.55 10.87 34.42
N LYS A 941 -1.22 10.72 34.60
CA LYS A 941 -0.28 11.85 34.74
C LYS A 941 -0.33 12.79 33.54
N TRP A 942 -0.46 12.24 32.33
CA TRP A 942 -0.39 12.97 31.05
C TRP A 942 -1.72 12.99 30.30
N ALA A 943 -2.86 13.00 31.02
CA ALA A 943 -4.18 12.80 30.45
C ALA A 943 -4.49 13.70 29.25
N ALA A 944 -4.11 14.98 29.29
CA ALA A 944 -4.33 15.91 28.19
C ALA A 944 -3.57 15.52 26.90
N ARG A 945 -2.32 15.03 27.04
CA ARG A 945 -1.49 14.60 25.90
C ARG A 945 -1.96 13.27 25.32
N PHE A 946 -2.55 12.40 26.14
CA PHE A 946 -3.17 11.14 25.68
C PHE A 946 -4.57 11.36 25.10
N ALA A 947 -5.27 12.43 25.46
CA ALA A 947 -6.55 12.78 24.87
C ALA A 947 -6.38 13.18 23.39
N GLN A 948 -5.32 13.93 23.09
CA GLN A 948 -4.89 14.23 21.73
C GLN A 948 -3.36 14.36 21.67
N ASP A 949 -2.71 13.45 20.94
CA ASP A 949 -1.29 13.57 20.63
C ASP A 949 -1.09 14.66 19.56
N VAL A 950 -0.47 15.77 19.93
CA VAL A 950 -0.28 16.94 19.04
C VAL A 950 0.64 16.66 17.85
N ASN A 951 1.43 15.59 17.89
CA ASN A 951 2.29 15.13 16.79
C ASN A 951 1.65 13.99 15.99
N TYR A 952 0.35 13.75 16.19
CA TYR A 952 -0.45 12.77 15.47
C TYR A 952 -1.75 13.42 15.01
N ASN A 953 -2.17 13.12 13.78
CA ASN A 953 -3.42 13.67 13.26
C ASN A 953 -4.61 12.90 13.82
N GLU A 954 -5.63 13.61 14.31
CA GLU A 954 -6.83 13.00 14.89
C GLU A 954 -7.64 12.15 13.89
N ASN A 955 -7.56 12.41 12.58
CA ASN A 955 -8.27 11.63 11.56
C ASN A 955 -7.56 10.32 11.17
N LEU A 956 -6.47 9.96 11.86
CA LEU A 956 -5.77 8.70 11.69
C LEU A 956 -6.18 7.71 12.78
N GLU A 957 -6.39 6.46 12.39
CA GLU A 957 -6.81 5.40 13.30
C GLU A 957 -5.78 5.18 14.43
N LEU A 958 -6.23 4.99 15.66
CA LEU A 958 -5.37 4.64 16.80
C LEU A 958 -5.29 3.12 17.03
N ALA A 959 -5.40 2.32 15.95
CA ALA A 959 -5.27 0.87 15.99
C ALA A 959 -4.36 0.35 14.86
N GLY A 960 -3.78 -0.84 15.08
CA GLY A 960 -2.98 -1.53 14.08
C GLY A 960 -1.74 -0.73 13.69
N LYS A 961 -1.61 -0.41 12.39
CA LYS A 961 -0.48 0.34 11.83
C LYS A 961 -0.53 1.86 12.11
N GLY A 962 -1.65 2.38 12.62
CA GLY A 962 -1.86 3.79 12.93
C GLY A 962 -2.12 4.68 11.70
N PHE A 963 -1.29 4.62 10.67
CA PHE A 963 -1.35 5.56 9.52
C PHE A 963 -2.41 5.19 8.46
N VAL A 964 -3.61 4.84 8.92
CA VAL A 964 -4.79 4.50 8.11
C VAL A 964 -5.92 5.46 8.46
N LEU A 965 -6.83 5.70 7.51
CA LEU A 965 -7.98 6.57 7.68
C LEU A 965 -8.90 6.07 8.81
N GLU A 966 -9.25 6.95 9.74
CA GLU A 966 -10.23 6.65 10.79
C GLU A 966 -11.65 6.47 10.20
N VAL A 967 -12.35 5.41 10.61
CA VAL A 967 -13.66 5.02 10.06
C VAL A 967 -14.81 5.87 10.61
N GLU A 968 -14.74 6.32 11.87
CA GLU A 968 -15.73 7.21 12.49
C GLU A 968 -15.29 8.67 12.33
N SER A 969 -15.97 9.45 11.47
CA SER A 969 -15.45 10.79 11.15
C SER A 969 -16.50 11.83 10.79
N ARG A 970 -17.72 11.71 11.32
CA ARG A 970 -18.70 12.79 11.19
C ARG A 970 -18.24 13.97 12.03
N VAL A 971 -18.17 15.15 11.40
CA VAL A 971 -17.98 16.40 12.15
C VAL A 971 -19.22 16.66 13.00
N ASP A 972 -19.07 16.74 14.31
CA ASP A 972 -20.14 17.24 15.19
C ASP A 972 -20.22 18.77 15.07
N TRP A 973 -20.96 19.20 14.05
CA TRP A 973 -21.18 20.60 13.77
C TRP A 973 -21.89 21.35 14.91
N LEU A 974 -22.65 20.68 15.79
CA LEU A 974 -23.36 21.33 16.89
C LEU A 974 -22.44 21.53 18.10
N GLN A 975 -21.56 20.56 18.37
CA GLN A 975 -20.53 20.69 19.39
C GLN A 975 -19.64 21.92 19.13
N LEU A 976 -19.29 22.19 17.86
CA LEU A 976 -18.50 23.38 17.50
C LEU A 976 -19.20 24.71 17.79
N LEU A 977 -20.53 24.72 17.86
CA LEU A 977 -21.30 25.92 18.19
C LEU A 977 -21.45 26.11 19.70
N GLY A 978 -20.91 25.19 20.52
CA GLY A 978 -21.13 25.16 21.97
C GLY A 978 -22.56 24.77 22.36
N MET A 979 -23.26 24.01 21.49
CA MET A 979 -24.65 23.60 21.68
C MET A 979 -24.72 22.10 22.00
N VAL A 980 -24.32 21.70 23.21
CA VAL A 980 -24.57 20.36 23.78
C VAL A 980 -25.08 20.48 25.21
#